data_AF-S7MTG1-F1
#
_entry.id   AF-S7MTG1-F1
#
_cell.length_a   1.000
_cell.length_b   1.000
_cell.length_c   1.000
_cell.angle_alpha   90.00
_cell.angle_beta   90.00
_cell.angle_gamma   90.00
#
_symmetry.space_group_name_H-M   'P 1'
#
loop_
_entity.id
_entity.type
_entity.pdbx_description
1 polymer ?
#
loop_
_entity_poly.entity_id
_entity_poly.type
_entity_poly.pdbx_seq_one_letter_code
_entity_poly.pdbx_strand_id
1 'polypeptide(L)'
;MDPFEDTLQRLRDFSSPESSEGVCEPTWVQEGVKQAPEKVGIPAHAPPCPHPGRMDPFEDTLQRLREAFSSGRTRPAEFRAAQLKGLGRFLQDNKQLLQEALAQDLRKSAFQADVSEIILCQKEVDLALRNLHAWMKDQPVAKNLLTQLSSAFIRKEPFGLVLILSPWNYPVNLTLLPLVGALAAGNCVVLKPSEISQGTEKVLAEVLPQYLDQSCFAVMLGGPEETGQLLKHKFDYILFTGSPRVGKIVMAAAAKHLTPVTLELGGKNPCYVDDNCDAQTVANRVAFFRYFNAGQTCVAPDYILCSPEMQERLVPALQSAITRFYGEDPRASPDLGRIVSEKHFQRLRGLLGCGRVAIGGQSEESDRYIAPTVLVDVQETEPVMQEEIFGPILPIVTVRSLDEAIDFINRREKPLALYTFSNSSQVVNQVLAQTSSGNFGGNEGFMYQTLWSMPMGGVGHSGMGRYHGKFSFDTFSNHRACLLSHSGLEKLNELHYPPYTAVKKKLISWALGSHSCTLLSAPGPKQAHPPGPPPTRDGAPGELQPPSFSAVPVLANPAATAACRRYVDCDLNRAFTGAFLTARAHPDDPYEVTRARELNQLLGPKASGQAFDFVLDLHNTTASTGTCLIAESAHNVFAMHLCRHLQLQSPELPCRVFLYQLPGEETYSVNSVAKSGLGLELGPQPQGVLRADLLVRMRALVAAALDFIQLFNQGTAFPAFEMEAYRNVSSVDFPRTETGDLAGTVHPQLQDRDFEPLRPGAPIFQMFSGKDVLYEGESTVYPVFINEAAYYEKGIAFLQTEKLTFSVPALPGLAPAPSPAP
;
A
#
# COMPACT_ATOMS: atom_id res chain seq x y z
N MET A 1 -14.04 -3.45 -28.92
CA MET A 1 -13.96 -4.83 -28.39
C MET A 1 -13.12 -4.74 -27.14
N ASP A 2 -13.76 -5.04 -26.02
CA ASP A 2 -13.33 -4.65 -24.68
C ASP A 2 -12.09 -5.48 -24.25
N PRO A 3 -10.94 -4.85 -23.94
CA PRO A 3 -9.68 -5.54 -23.59
C PRO A 3 -9.75 -6.36 -22.29
N PHE A 4 -10.87 -6.25 -21.55
CA PHE A 4 -11.09 -6.94 -20.29
C PHE A 4 -11.54 -8.41 -20.47
N GLU A 5 -12.18 -8.77 -21.59
CA GLU A 5 -12.64 -10.15 -21.84
C GLU A 5 -11.53 -11.12 -22.29
N ASP A 6 -10.56 -10.66 -23.11
CA ASP A 6 -9.49 -11.54 -23.61
C ASP A 6 -8.49 -11.95 -22.51
N THR A 7 -8.39 -11.13 -21.46
CA THR A 7 -7.56 -11.39 -20.27
C THR A 7 -8.25 -12.36 -19.30
N LEU A 8 -9.58 -12.32 -19.21
CA LEU A 8 -10.38 -13.25 -18.40
C LEU A 8 -10.53 -14.64 -19.05
N GLN A 9 -10.49 -14.72 -20.38
CA GLN A 9 -10.50 -15.99 -21.10
C GLN A 9 -9.20 -16.78 -20.89
N ARG A 10 -8.03 -16.11 -20.92
CA ARG A 10 -6.72 -16.76 -20.73
C ARG A 10 -6.44 -17.22 -19.30
N LEU A 11 -7.18 -16.70 -18.31
CA LEU A 11 -7.09 -17.12 -16.91
C LEU A 11 -7.98 -18.33 -16.58
N ARG A 12 -8.94 -18.70 -17.45
CA ARG A 12 -9.82 -19.86 -17.25
C ARG A 12 -9.25 -21.18 -17.78
N ASP A 13 -8.34 -21.14 -18.75
CA ASP A 13 -7.89 -22.35 -19.47
C ASP A 13 -6.71 -23.11 -18.81
N PHE A 14 -6.22 -22.68 -17.64
CA PHE A 14 -5.08 -23.32 -16.95
C PHE A 14 -5.40 -24.05 -15.63
N SER A 15 -6.68 -24.25 -15.32
CA SER A 15 -7.10 -25.03 -14.15
C SER A 15 -8.20 -26.02 -14.51
N SER A 16 -7.82 -27.09 -15.21
CA SER A 16 -8.62 -28.32 -15.34
C SER A 16 -7.67 -29.52 -15.44
N PRO A 17 -7.70 -30.48 -14.51
CA PRO A 17 -7.06 -31.77 -14.68
C PRO A 17 -8.08 -32.75 -15.27
N GLU A 18 -7.95 -33.15 -16.53
CA GLU A 18 -8.55 -34.40 -17.02
C GLU A 18 -8.02 -34.80 -18.41
N SER A 19 -7.24 -35.90 -18.46
CA SER A 19 -7.42 -37.05 -19.36
C SER A 19 -6.14 -37.91 -19.40
N SER A 20 -6.16 -39.04 -18.70
CA SER A 20 -5.33 -40.19 -19.04
C SER A 20 -6.20 -41.46 -18.97
N GLU A 21 -6.61 -41.94 -20.15
CA GLU A 21 -7.18 -43.28 -20.30
C GLU A 21 -6.05 -44.31 -20.42
N GLY A 22 -6.22 -45.44 -19.72
CA GLY A 22 -5.72 -46.75 -20.13
C GLY A 22 -4.48 -47.28 -19.42
N VAL A 23 -4.66 -48.21 -18.47
CA VAL A 23 -4.41 -49.67 -18.65
C VAL A 23 -4.28 -50.40 -17.29
N CYS A 24 -5.06 -51.49 -17.17
CA CYS A 24 -4.96 -52.69 -16.30
C CYS A 24 -5.31 -52.65 -14.79
N GLU A 25 -6.49 -53.26 -14.54
CA GLU A 25 -6.99 -54.04 -13.39
C GLU A 25 -5.95 -54.98 -12.68
N PRO A 26 -6.17 -55.40 -11.40
CA PRO A 26 -7.25 -56.35 -11.07
C PRO A 26 -8.03 -56.15 -9.75
N THR A 27 -9.34 -56.38 -9.90
CA THR A 27 -10.37 -56.96 -9.03
C THR A 27 -9.98 -57.53 -7.65
N TRP A 28 -10.74 -57.17 -6.60
CA TRP A 28 -11.32 -58.10 -5.61
C TRP A 28 -12.65 -57.57 -5.02
N VAL A 29 -13.72 -58.23 -5.47
CA VAL A 29 -15.04 -58.61 -4.93
C VAL A 29 -15.64 -57.98 -3.64
N GLN A 30 -16.95 -57.80 -3.79
CA GLN A 30 -18.09 -57.32 -2.97
C GLN A 30 -18.37 -57.94 -1.59
N GLU A 31 -19.35 -57.29 -0.94
CA GLU A 31 -20.39 -57.76 0.03
C GLU A 31 -20.20 -57.19 1.44
N GLY A 32 -21.21 -56.69 2.16
CA GLY A 32 -22.65 -56.63 1.97
C GLY A 32 -23.29 -56.06 3.26
N VAL A 33 -24.41 -55.37 3.10
CA VAL A 33 -25.23 -54.69 4.12
C VAL A 33 -25.83 -55.67 5.14
N LYS A 34 -26.01 -55.28 6.43
CA LYS A 34 -27.28 -55.43 7.18
C LYS A 34 -27.32 -54.89 8.63
N GLN A 35 -28.34 -54.05 8.83
CA GLN A 35 -29.32 -54.00 9.94
C GLN A 35 -28.94 -53.54 11.36
N ALA A 36 -29.64 -52.48 11.78
CA ALA A 36 -29.91 -52.07 13.16
C ALA A 36 -30.98 -52.95 13.84
N PRO A 37 -31.10 -52.87 15.18
CA PRO A 37 -32.32 -52.28 15.76
C PRO A 37 -32.09 -51.35 16.98
N GLU A 38 -33.21 -50.75 17.41
CA GLU A 38 -33.40 -49.55 18.23
C GLU A 38 -33.05 -49.58 19.74
N LYS A 39 -32.62 -48.40 20.21
CA LYS A 39 -32.99 -47.60 21.42
C LYS A 39 -32.92 -48.21 22.83
N VAL A 40 -32.02 -47.61 23.63
CA VAL A 40 -32.28 -47.15 25.02
C VAL A 40 -31.53 -45.82 25.23
N GLY A 41 -32.16 -44.83 25.86
CA GLY A 41 -31.65 -43.46 26.01
C GLY A 41 -30.99 -43.09 27.34
N ILE A 42 -30.56 -41.81 27.38
CA ILE A 42 -30.07 -40.96 28.50
C ILE A 42 -28.53 -40.94 28.67
N PRO A 43 -27.83 -39.79 28.91
CA PRO A 43 -28.08 -38.37 28.59
C PRO A 43 -26.93 -37.72 27.76
N ALA A 44 -27.10 -36.43 27.42
CA ALA A 44 -26.16 -35.60 26.64
C ALA A 44 -24.69 -35.67 27.12
N HIS A 45 -23.82 -36.19 26.26
CA HIS A 45 -22.38 -36.01 26.38
C HIS A 45 -22.00 -34.58 25.97
N ALA A 46 -21.18 -33.96 26.81
CA ALA A 46 -20.44 -32.74 26.54
C ALA A 46 -19.78 -32.77 25.14
N PRO A 47 -19.57 -31.61 24.49
CA PRO A 47 -18.83 -31.54 23.24
C PRO A 47 -17.45 -32.20 23.41
N PRO A 48 -16.95 -32.94 22.39
CA PRO A 48 -15.68 -33.63 22.49
C PRO A 48 -14.57 -32.62 22.83
N CYS A 49 -13.78 -32.92 23.87
CA CYS A 49 -12.56 -32.20 24.18
C CYS A 49 -11.70 -32.08 22.91
N PRO A 50 -11.06 -30.92 22.65
CA PRO A 50 -10.07 -30.80 21.60
C PRO A 50 -8.99 -31.87 21.80
N HIS A 51 -8.61 -32.53 20.72
CA HIS A 51 -7.46 -33.43 20.70
C HIS A 51 -6.23 -32.74 21.35
N PRO A 52 -5.45 -33.43 22.19
CA PRO A 52 -4.27 -32.84 22.81
C PRO A 52 -3.20 -32.58 21.75
N GLY A 53 -2.86 -31.30 21.58
CA GLY A 53 -1.53 -30.79 21.27
C GLY A 53 -0.85 -31.27 19.99
N ARG A 54 -1.14 -30.62 18.86
CA ARG A 54 -0.05 -30.35 17.90
C ARG A 54 0.72 -29.18 18.50
N MET A 55 1.82 -29.46 19.22
CA MET A 55 2.69 -28.41 19.75
C MET A 55 3.14 -27.52 18.58
N ASP A 56 3.03 -26.20 18.75
CA ASP A 56 3.55 -25.25 17.77
C ASP A 56 5.06 -25.52 17.62
N PRO A 57 5.54 -25.90 16.41
CA PRO A 57 6.92 -26.34 16.23
C PRO A 57 7.94 -25.21 16.43
N PHE A 58 7.50 -23.94 16.51
CA PHE A 58 8.37 -22.78 16.65
C PHE A 58 8.47 -22.27 18.09
N GLU A 59 7.50 -22.59 18.96
CA GLU A 59 7.32 -21.94 20.26
C GLU A 59 8.58 -22.01 21.14
N ASP A 60 9.12 -23.21 21.36
CA ASP A 60 10.31 -23.42 22.21
C ASP A 60 11.52 -22.61 21.72
N THR A 61 11.70 -22.54 20.39
CA THR A 61 12.80 -21.79 19.78
C THR A 61 12.59 -20.29 19.95
N LEU A 62 11.38 -19.78 19.69
CA LEU A 62 11.07 -18.36 19.82
C LEU A 62 11.15 -17.91 21.28
N GLN A 63 10.66 -18.73 22.21
CA GLN A 63 10.75 -18.47 23.64
C GLN A 63 12.22 -18.33 24.09
N ARG A 64 13.07 -19.29 23.72
CA ARG A 64 14.50 -19.25 24.02
C ARG A 64 15.19 -17.97 23.53
N LEU A 65 14.87 -17.54 22.30
CA LEU A 65 15.43 -16.31 21.73
C LEU A 65 14.96 -15.06 22.49
N ARG A 66 13.69 -15.01 22.89
CA ARG A 66 13.16 -13.89 23.70
C ARG A 66 13.78 -13.83 25.08
N GLU A 67 13.97 -14.97 25.73
CA GLU A 67 14.62 -15.06 27.04
C GLU A 67 16.09 -14.59 26.95
N ALA A 68 16.81 -15.02 25.91
CA ALA A 68 18.17 -14.56 25.66
C ALA A 68 18.24 -13.05 25.43
N PHE A 69 17.33 -12.47 24.62
CA PHE A 69 17.25 -11.02 24.44
C PHE A 69 16.94 -10.30 25.77
N SER A 70 15.96 -10.79 26.52
CA SER A 70 15.49 -10.19 27.77
C SER A 70 16.55 -10.20 28.88
N SER A 71 17.45 -11.19 28.86
CA SER A 71 18.63 -11.23 29.76
C SER A 71 19.64 -10.10 29.51
N GLY A 72 19.53 -9.40 28.37
CA GLY A 72 20.46 -8.34 27.97
C GLY A 72 21.75 -8.85 27.32
N ARG A 73 21.84 -10.15 27.01
CA ARG A 73 23.02 -10.79 26.41
C ARG A 73 23.52 -10.09 25.14
N THR A 74 22.62 -9.57 24.32
CA THR A 74 22.95 -8.90 23.04
C THR A 74 23.33 -7.42 23.18
N ARG A 75 23.21 -6.83 24.37
CA ARG A 75 23.45 -5.39 24.60
C ARG A 75 24.92 -4.98 24.44
N PRO A 76 25.91 -5.70 25.01
CA PRO A 76 27.32 -5.29 24.95
C PRO A 76 27.88 -5.28 23.52
N ALA A 77 28.73 -4.31 23.21
CA ALA A 77 29.35 -4.19 21.89
C ALA A 77 30.26 -5.40 21.59
N GLU A 78 30.87 -5.97 22.63
CA GLU A 78 31.76 -7.13 22.56
C GLU A 78 31.01 -8.37 22.05
N PHE A 79 29.78 -8.58 22.55
CA PHE A 79 28.94 -9.69 22.09
C PHE A 79 28.60 -9.53 20.61
N ARG A 80 28.13 -8.34 20.21
CA ARG A 80 27.77 -8.05 18.81
C ARG A 80 28.97 -8.21 17.87
N ALA A 81 30.14 -7.71 18.27
CA ALA A 81 31.37 -7.87 17.52
C ALA A 81 31.81 -9.35 17.42
N ALA A 82 31.58 -10.17 18.45
CA ALA A 82 31.85 -11.60 18.40
C ALA A 82 30.95 -12.32 17.39
N GLN A 83 29.65 -12.00 17.34
CA GLN A 83 28.71 -12.54 16.36
C GLN A 83 29.10 -12.15 14.92
N LEU A 84 29.43 -10.87 14.70
CA LEU A 84 29.88 -10.38 13.39
C LEU A 84 31.18 -11.06 12.93
N LYS A 85 32.15 -11.25 13.84
CA LYS A 85 33.37 -12.02 13.54
C LYS A 85 33.06 -13.48 13.23
N GLY A 86 32.12 -14.09 13.95
CA GLY A 86 31.62 -15.44 13.67
C GLY A 86 31.06 -15.55 12.26
N LEU A 87 30.20 -14.61 11.86
CA LEU A 87 29.66 -14.54 10.49
C LEU A 87 30.74 -14.32 9.42
N GLY A 88 31.75 -13.48 9.71
CA GLY A 88 32.91 -13.31 8.83
C GLY A 88 33.72 -14.61 8.66
N ARG A 89 33.94 -15.38 9.74
CA ARG A 89 34.57 -16.70 9.65
C ARG A 89 33.71 -17.69 8.86
N PHE A 90 32.40 -17.71 9.07
CA PHE A 90 31.49 -18.55 8.29
C PHE A 90 31.66 -18.33 6.78
N LEU A 91 31.69 -17.08 6.33
CA LEU A 91 31.88 -16.73 4.92
C LEU A 91 33.26 -17.17 4.37
N GLN A 92 34.31 -17.07 5.19
CA GLN A 92 35.67 -17.42 4.78
C GLN A 92 35.90 -18.92 4.74
N ASP A 93 35.57 -19.62 5.83
CA ASP A 93 35.80 -21.05 6.01
C ASP A 93 34.94 -21.88 5.05
N ASN A 94 33.74 -21.40 4.71
CA ASN A 94 32.76 -22.13 3.92
C ASN A 94 32.57 -21.55 2.51
N LYS A 95 33.51 -20.73 2.03
CA LYS A 95 33.44 -20.08 0.72
C LYS A 95 33.14 -21.08 -0.40
N GLN A 96 33.90 -22.17 -0.45
CA GLN A 96 33.74 -23.19 -1.49
C GLN A 96 32.37 -23.87 -1.40
N LEU A 97 31.94 -24.22 -0.19
CA LEU A 97 30.64 -24.85 0.04
C LEU A 97 29.48 -23.94 -0.41
N LEU A 98 29.58 -22.63 -0.16
CA LEU A 98 28.61 -21.63 -0.64
C LEU A 98 28.61 -21.50 -2.16
N GLN A 99 29.78 -21.53 -2.81
CA GLN A 99 29.88 -21.52 -4.27
C GLN A 99 29.24 -22.76 -4.89
N GLU A 100 29.47 -23.94 -4.31
CA GLU A 100 28.89 -25.21 -4.75
C GLU A 100 27.36 -25.21 -4.61
N ALA A 101 26.85 -24.73 -3.47
CA ALA A 101 25.41 -24.55 -3.25
C ALA A 101 24.76 -23.60 -4.28
N LEU A 102 25.39 -22.45 -4.55
CA LEU A 102 24.90 -21.48 -5.54
C LEU A 102 24.99 -22.02 -6.98
N ALA A 103 26.01 -22.82 -7.28
CA ALA A 103 26.11 -23.52 -8.56
C ALA A 103 25.01 -24.57 -8.71
N GLN A 104 24.66 -25.29 -7.64
CA GLN A 104 23.54 -26.24 -7.64
C GLN A 104 22.19 -25.53 -7.84
N ASP A 105 21.94 -24.45 -7.11
CA ASP A 105 20.64 -23.77 -7.10
C ASP A 105 20.37 -22.95 -8.37
N LEU A 106 21.40 -22.25 -8.88
CA LEU A 106 21.25 -21.23 -9.92
C LEU A 106 22.21 -21.38 -11.11
N ARG A 107 23.09 -22.39 -11.07
CA ARG A 107 24.21 -22.56 -12.02
C ARG A 107 25.10 -21.32 -12.12
N LYS A 108 25.30 -20.63 -10.99
CA LYS A 108 26.24 -19.50 -10.91
C LYS A 108 27.68 -20.01 -11.00
N SER A 109 28.51 -19.33 -11.79
CA SER A 109 29.96 -19.56 -11.78
C SER A 109 30.55 -19.12 -10.43
N ALA A 110 31.69 -19.70 -10.04
CA ALA A 110 32.36 -19.32 -8.78
C ALA A 110 32.68 -17.82 -8.72
N PHE A 111 33.06 -17.23 -9.87
CA PHE A 111 33.29 -15.79 -9.97
C PHE A 111 32.00 -15.00 -9.71
N GLN A 112 30.89 -15.41 -10.33
CA GLN A 112 29.59 -14.74 -10.15
C GLN A 112 29.12 -14.83 -8.69
N ALA A 113 29.24 -16.00 -8.06
CA ALA A 113 28.92 -16.22 -6.65
C ALA A 113 29.73 -15.30 -5.72
N ASP A 114 31.04 -15.15 -6.00
CA ASP A 114 31.92 -14.28 -5.21
C ASP A 114 31.50 -12.81 -5.29
N VAL A 115 31.39 -12.27 -6.51
CA VAL A 115 31.21 -10.83 -6.70
C VAL A 115 29.80 -10.35 -6.39
N SER A 116 28.79 -11.21 -6.49
CA SER A 116 27.39 -10.83 -6.24
C SER A 116 26.87 -11.19 -4.86
N GLU A 117 27.56 -12.06 -4.11
CA GLU A 117 27.06 -12.53 -2.81
C GLU A 117 28.12 -12.55 -1.72
N ILE A 118 29.17 -13.35 -1.87
CA ILE A 118 30.08 -13.65 -0.77
C ILE A 118 30.95 -12.43 -0.39
N ILE A 119 31.55 -11.76 -1.39
CA ILE A 119 32.40 -10.59 -1.14
C ILE A 119 31.59 -9.43 -0.57
N LEU A 120 30.37 -9.22 -1.07
CA LEU A 120 29.49 -8.15 -0.59
C LEU A 120 29.13 -8.36 0.90
N CYS A 121 28.76 -9.59 1.28
CA CYS A 121 28.48 -9.94 2.68
C CYS A 121 29.71 -9.75 3.57
N GLN A 122 30.88 -10.21 3.12
CA GLN A 122 32.12 -10.05 3.90
C GLN A 122 32.45 -8.55 4.12
N LYS A 123 32.25 -7.72 3.10
CA LYS A 123 32.48 -6.27 3.22
C LYS A 123 31.47 -5.59 4.13
N GLU A 124 30.22 -6.04 4.14
CA GLU A 124 29.21 -5.57 5.08
C GLU A 124 29.62 -5.90 6.53
N VAL A 125 30.11 -7.13 6.79
CA VAL A 125 30.67 -7.53 8.10
C VAL A 125 31.85 -6.62 8.48
N ASP A 126 32.82 -6.42 7.58
CA ASP A 126 33.99 -5.59 7.82
C ASP A 126 33.61 -4.14 8.12
N LEU A 127 32.59 -3.62 7.42
CA LEU A 127 32.08 -2.26 7.63
C LEU A 127 31.41 -2.14 9.00
N ALA A 128 30.56 -3.09 9.37
CA ALA A 128 29.88 -3.11 10.66
C ALA A 128 30.89 -3.20 11.80
N LEU A 129 31.87 -4.11 11.72
CA LEU A 129 32.93 -4.23 12.74
C LEU A 129 33.73 -2.95 12.93
N ARG A 130 34.12 -2.27 11.83
CA ARG A 130 34.88 -1.01 11.90
C ARG A 130 34.09 0.13 12.51
N ASN A 131 32.77 0.16 12.35
CA ASN A 131 31.94 1.30 12.74
C ASN A 131 31.01 1.04 13.93
N LEU A 132 30.95 -0.18 14.46
CA LEU A 132 29.97 -0.61 15.48
C LEU A 132 29.87 0.37 16.65
N HIS A 133 30.99 0.72 17.28
CA HIS A 133 31.01 1.66 18.41
C HIS A 133 30.52 3.06 18.02
N ALA A 134 30.85 3.53 16.82
CA ALA A 134 30.40 4.82 16.33
C ALA A 134 28.88 4.80 16.06
N TRP A 135 28.36 3.72 15.50
CA TRP A 135 26.93 3.55 15.24
C TRP A 135 26.13 3.48 16.54
N MET A 136 26.62 2.78 17.56
CA MET A 136 25.97 2.65 18.87
C MET A 136 25.98 3.94 19.71
N LYS A 137 26.84 4.92 19.37
CA LYS A 137 26.94 6.18 20.12
C LYS A 137 25.65 6.98 20.01
N ASP A 138 25.31 7.66 21.11
CA ASP A 138 24.32 8.71 21.13
C ASP A 138 24.55 9.74 20.05
N GLN A 139 23.45 10.14 19.42
CA GLN A 139 23.45 11.23 18.46
C GLN A 139 22.86 12.48 19.12
N PRO A 140 23.67 13.49 19.48
CA PRO A 140 23.16 14.77 19.94
C PRO A 140 22.26 15.42 18.90
N VAL A 141 21.22 16.13 19.35
CA VAL A 141 20.30 16.87 18.47
C VAL A 141 20.37 18.37 18.73
N ALA A 142 19.98 19.15 17.73
CA ALA A 142 19.85 20.59 17.88
C ALA A 142 18.76 20.91 18.93
N LYS A 143 19.04 21.88 19.79
CA LYS A 143 18.16 22.33 20.87
C LYS A 143 17.59 23.71 20.56
N ASN A 144 16.41 24.00 21.08
CA ASN A 144 15.86 25.35 21.10
C ASN A 144 16.20 26.06 22.43
N LEU A 145 15.86 27.34 22.55
CA LEU A 145 16.21 28.13 23.73
C LEU A 145 15.63 27.54 25.03
N LEU A 146 14.41 26.98 24.98
CA LEU A 146 13.74 26.37 26.13
C LEU A 146 14.44 25.11 26.62
N THR A 147 15.05 24.36 25.71
CA THR A 147 15.74 23.10 26.01
C THR A 147 17.25 23.27 26.13
N GLN A 148 17.78 24.50 26.01
CA GLN A 148 19.21 24.74 25.87
C GLN A 148 20.05 24.23 27.06
N LEU A 149 19.49 24.27 28.27
CA LEU A 149 20.12 23.78 29.49
C LEU A 149 19.92 22.27 29.71
N SER A 150 19.11 21.61 28.88
CA SER A 150 18.91 20.16 28.90
C SER A 150 19.91 19.44 27.98
N SER A 151 20.13 18.15 28.23
CA SER A 151 20.79 17.25 27.29
C SER A 151 19.74 16.63 26.37
N ALA A 152 19.90 16.77 25.07
CA ALA A 152 18.98 16.20 24.07
C ALA A 152 19.76 15.34 23.08
N PHE A 153 19.37 14.09 22.92
CA PHE A 153 20.03 13.13 22.04
C PHE A 153 19.09 11.99 21.62
N ILE A 154 19.50 11.25 20.59
CA ILE A 154 18.85 10.02 20.13
C ILE A 154 19.72 8.83 20.55
N ARG A 155 19.12 7.91 21.30
CA ARG A 155 19.68 6.59 21.66
C ARG A 155 19.20 5.56 20.64
N LYS A 156 20.10 4.80 20.03
CA LYS A 156 19.72 3.63 19.22
C LYS A 156 19.70 2.39 20.10
N GLU A 157 18.55 1.75 20.21
CA GLU A 157 18.37 0.52 21.00
C GLU A 157 17.80 -0.60 20.11
N PRO A 158 18.17 -1.88 20.32
CA PRO A 158 17.63 -2.98 19.53
C PRO A 158 16.11 -3.10 19.72
N PHE A 159 15.42 -3.57 18.69
CA PHE A 159 13.99 -3.88 18.75
C PHE A 159 13.71 -5.09 19.65
N GLY A 160 14.44 -6.19 19.46
CA GLY A 160 14.17 -7.45 20.14
C GLY A 160 14.43 -8.66 19.26
N LEU A 161 13.36 -9.37 18.93
CA LEU A 161 13.36 -10.52 18.04
C LEU A 161 13.02 -10.10 16.61
N VAL A 162 13.99 -10.26 15.70
CA VAL A 162 13.86 -9.90 14.29
C VAL A 162 13.65 -11.15 13.45
N LEU A 163 12.68 -11.12 12.54
CA LEU A 163 12.51 -12.13 11.49
C LEU A 163 13.07 -11.62 10.17
N ILE A 164 13.90 -12.41 9.51
CA ILE A 164 14.39 -12.15 8.15
C ILE A 164 13.87 -13.26 7.24
N LEU A 165 13.00 -12.90 6.30
CA LEU A 165 12.44 -13.77 5.27
C LEU A 165 13.15 -13.49 3.94
N SER A 166 14.00 -14.42 3.51
CA SER A 166 14.92 -14.21 2.38
C SER A 166 14.46 -14.91 1.10
N PRO A 167 14.78 -14.36 -0.09
CA PRO A 167 14.37 -14.90 -1.37
C PRO A 167 15.44 -15.87 -1.92
N TRP A 168 15.13 -16.50 -3.05
CA TRP A 168 15.97 -17.53 -3.67
C TRP A 168 17.03 -17.03 -4.65
N ASN A 169 16.90 -15.82 -5.18
CA ASN A 169 17.69 -15.39 -6.34
C ASN A 169 19.13 -14.95 -6.02
N TYR A 170 19.35 -14.43 -4.81
CA TYR A 170 20.68 -14.21 -4.22
C TYR A 170 20.63 -14.71 -2.77
N PRO A 171 20.52 -16.04 -2.58
CA PRO A 171 20.09 -16.64 -1.31
C PRO A 171 21.13 -16.49 -0.21
N VAL A 172 22.40 -16.22 -0.53
CA VAL A 172 23.43 -15.87 0.46
C VAL A 172 23.34 -14.38 0.77
N ASN A 173 23.37 -13.52 -0.26
CA ASN A 173 23.41 -12.07 -0.07
C ASN A 173 22.18 -11.52 0.68
N LEU A 174 20.99 -11.84 0.17
CA LEU A 174 19.72 -11.33 0.68
C LEU A 174 19.29 -11.99 2.00
N THR A 175 20.10 -12.92 2.51
CA THR A 175 19.97 -13.47 3.86
C THR A 175 20.98 -12.85 4.82
N LEU A 176 22.26 -12.82 4.43
CA LEU A 176 23.33 -12.47 5.35
C LEU A 176 23.56 -10.97 5.48
N LEU A 177 23.35 -10.18 4.42
CA LEU A 177 23.46 -8.72 4.49
C LEU A 177 22.49 -8.11 5.53
N PRO A 178 21.17 -8.41 5.52
CA PRO A 178 20.28 -7.92 6.57
C PRO A 178 20.61 -8.51 7.95
N LEU A 179 21.10 -9.76 8.03
CA LEU A 179 21.56 -10.36 9.30
C LEU A 179 22.70 -9.56 9.93
N VAL A 180 23.68 -9.08 9.14
CA VAL A 180 24.77 -8.23 9.65
C VAL A 180 24.22 -7.01 10.38
N GLY A 181 23.24 -6.32 9.77
CA GLY A 181 22.59 -5.17 10.39
C GLY A 181 21.86 -5.51 11.68
N ALA A 182 21.08 -6.58 11.68
CA ALA A 182 20.31 -7.01 12.85
C ALA A 182 21.20 -7.40 14.04
N LEU A 183 22.30 -8.11 13.78
CA LEU A 183 23.31 -8.46 14.79
C LEU A 183 24.05 -7.22 15.30
N ALA A 184 24.45 -6.30 14.41
CA ALA A 184 25.11 -5.05 14.78
C ALA A 184 24.21 -4.16 15.64
N ALA A 185 22.90 -4.12 15.36
CA ALA A 185 21.90 -3.41 16.14
C ALA A 185 21.62 -4.06 17.51
N GLY A 186 21.99 -5.34 17.70
CA GLY A 186 21.91 -6.05 18.97
C GLY A 186 20.61 -6.85 19.16
N ASN A 187 20.00 -7.30 18.08
CA ASN A 187 18.77 -8.10 18.11
C ASN A 187 19.08 -9.59 18.22
N CYS A 188 18.11 -10.37 18.70
CA CYS A 188 18.04 -11.80 18.39
C CYS A 188 17.37 -11.99 17.03
N VAL A 189 17.76 -13.01 16.28
CA VAL A 189 17.34 -13.15 14.87
C VAL A 189 16.85 -14.56 14.57
N VAL A 190 15.71 -14.62 13.87
CA VAL A 190 15.23 -15.81 13.17
C VAL A 190 15.43 -15.58 11.68
N LEU A 191 16.17 -16.47 11.03
CA LEU A 191 16.25 -16.54 9.58
C LEU A 191 15.25 -17.56 9.05
N LYS A 192 14.54 -17.20 7.98
CA LYS A 192 13.82 -18.15 7.13
C LYS A 192 14.38 -18.01 5.71
N PRO A 193 15.31 -18.87 5.29
CA PRO A 193 15.77 -18.93 3.90
C PRO A 193 14.64 -19.43 2.99
N SER A 194 14.76 -19.19 1.69
CA SER A 194 13.78 -19.68 0.71
C SER A 194 14.01 -21.15 0.38
N GLU A 195 12.95 -21.96 0.47
CA GLU A 195 12.92 -23.41 0.18
C GLU A 195 13.24 -23.76 -1.29
N ILE A 196 13.19 -22.75 -2.17
CA ILE A 196 13.51 -22.88 -3.59
C ILE A 196 15.03 -23.05 -3.82
N SER A 197 15.88 -22.45 -2.98
CA SER A 197 17.35 -22.55 -3.10
C SER A 197 17.90 -23.54 -2.09
N GLN A 198 17.57 -24.82 -2.29
CA GLN A 198 17.76 -25.90 -1.33
C GLN A 198 19.23 -26.12 -0.93
N GLY A 199 20.16 -25.99 -1.88
CA GLY A 199 21.58 -26.13 -1.59
C GLY A 199 22.03 -25.07 -0.59
N THR A 200 21.65 -23.81 -0.83
CA THR A 200 21.99 -22.69 0.05
C THR A 200 21.25 -22.75 1.38
N GLU A 201 19.96 -23.07 1.36
CA GLU A 201 19.13 -23.24 2.56
C GLU A 201 19.75 -24.26 3.51
N LYS A 202 20.21 -25.40 2.98
CA LYS A 202 20.88 -26.44 3.75
C LYS A 202 22.17 -25.95 4.42
N VAL A 203 23.03 -25.24 3.69
CA VAL A 203 24.29 -24.70 4.24
C VAL A 203 23.99 -23.69 5.36
N LEU A 204 22.99 -22.82 5.15
CA LEU A 204 22.57 -21.86 6.16
C LEU A 204 21.97 -22.54 7.40
N ALA A 205 21.24 -23.64 7.24
CA ALA A 205 20.63 -24.36 8.36
C ALA A 205 21.64 -25.19 9.17
N GLU A 206 22.56 -25.88 8.50
CA GLU A 206 23.44 -26.87 9.13
C GLU A 206 24.78 -26.28 9.60
N VAL A 207 25.30 -25.27 8.89
CA VAL A 207 26.67 -24.77 9.10
C VAL A 207 26.69 -23.44 9.83
N LEU A 208 25.84 -22.48 9.45
CA LEU A 208 25.83 -21.15 10.06
C LEU A 208 25.60 -21.17 11.60
N PRO A 209 24.75 -22.03 12.18
CA PRO A 209 24.56 -22.09 13.65
C PRO A 209 25.81 -22.51 14.43
N GLN A 210 26.85 -23.04 13.77
CA GLN A 210 28.12 -23.38 14.41
C GLN A 210 29.00 -22.14 14.67
N TYR A 211 28.68 -21.02 14.00
CA TYR A 211 29.45 -19.77 14.06
C TYR A 211 28.79 -18.68 14.91
N LEU A 212 27.49 -18.80 15.16
CA LEU A 212 26.69 -17.82 15.89
C LEU A 212 26.19 -18.41 17.22
N ASP A 213 25.91 -17.54 18.18
CA ASP A 213 25.36 -17.93 19.46
C ASP A 213 23.90 -18.37 19.28
N GLN A 214 23.70 -19.68 19.32
CA GLN A 214 22.40 -20.29 19.09
C GLN A 214 21.35 -19.85 20.11
N SER A 215 21.70 -19.31 21.28
CA SER A 215 20.71 -18.75 22.20
C SER A 215 20.04 -17.47 21.67
N CYS A 216 20.69 -16.74 20.76
CA CYS A 216 20.22 -15.48 20.17
C CYS A 216 19.94 -15.57 18.66
N PHE A 217 20.14 -16.75 18.06
CA PHE A 217 20.03 -16.96 16.62
C PHE A 217 19.37 -18.31 16.31
N ALA A 218 18.49 -18.35 15.32
CA ALA A 218 17.93 -19.59 14.78
C ALA A 218 17.68 -19.50 13.28
N VAL A 219 17.71 -20.65 12.62
CA VAL A 219 17.26 -20.83 11.24
C VAL A 219 16.03 -21.73 11.24
N MET A 220 14.95 -21.27 10.61
CA MET A 220 13.69 -21.99 10.51
C MET A 220 13.39 -22.27 9.04
N LEU A 221 13.25 -23.55 8.72
CA LEU A 221 12.98 -24.03 7.37
C LEU A 221 11.49 -24.22 7.14
N GLY A 222 11.10 -24.28 5.87
CA GLY A 222 9.75 -24.65 5.46
C GLY A 222 9.29 -23.87 4.24
N GLY A 223 8.10 -24.15 3.74
CA GLY A 223 7.49 -23.47 2.61
C GLY A 223 6.51 -22.36 3.04
N PRO A 224 5.52 -22.04 2.19
CA PRO A 224 4.50 -21.03 2.48
C PRO A 224 3.64 -21.36 3.70
N GLU A 225 3.35 -22.64 3.97
CA GLU A 225 2.54 -23.06 5.12
C GLU A 225 3.26 -22.76 6.44
N GLU A 226 4.51 -23.21 6.56
CA GLU A 226 5.36 -22.98 7.72
C GLU A 226 5.62 -21.49 7.94
N THR A 227 5.85 -20.71 6.87
CA THR A 227 5.95 -19.25 6.98
C THR A 227 4.65 -18.62 7.46
N GLY A 228 3.51 -19.09 6.98
CA GLY A 228 2.20 -18.62 7.45
C GLY A 228 1.97 -18.91 8.93
N GLN A 229 2.44 -20.05 9.43
CA GLN A 229 2.42 -20.37 10.86
C GLN A 229 3.40 -19.50 11.66
N LEU A 230 4.65 -19.37 11.19
CA LEU A 230 5.68 -18.55 11.82
C LEU A 230 5.24 -17.09 11.96
N LEU A 231 4.61 -16.51 10.94
CA LEU A 231 4.11 -15.14 10.93
C LEU A 231 2.95 -14.87 11.92
N LYS A 232 2.36 -15.90 12.54
CA LYS A 232 1.38 -15.70 13.63
C LYS A 232 2.06 -15.25 14.93
N HIS A 233 3.35 -15.54 15.08
CA HIS A 233 4.14 -15.18 16.24
C HIS A 233 4.52 -13.70 16.24
N LYS A 234 4.72 -13.14 17.44
CA LYS A 234 5.09 -11.73 17.61
C LYS A 234 6.56 -11.51 17.28
N PHE A 235 6.88 -10.77 16.23
CA PHE A 235 8.25 -10.26 16.04
C PHE A 235 8.32 -8.78 16.42
N ASP A 236 9.48 -8.31 16.86
CA ASP A 236 9.69 -6.90 17.14
C ASP A 236 10.11 -6.14 15.86
N TYR A 237 10.56 -6.86 14.83
CA TYR A 237 10.76 -6.36 13.47
C TYR A 237 10.69 -7.50 12.45
N ILE A 238 10.18 -7.24 11.24
CA ILE A 238 10.23 -8.21 10.12
C ILE A 238 10.87 -7.55 8.90
N LEU A 239 11.90 -8.18 8.34
CA LEU A 239 12.41 -7.87 7.00
C LEU A 239 11.98 -8.97 6.04
N PHE A 240 11.34 -8.60 4.92
CA PHE A 240 10.96 -9.52 3.85
C PHE A 240 11.47 -9.01 2.52
N THR A 241 12.11 -9.90 1.76
CA THR A 241 12.44 -9.64 0.36
C THR A 241 11.72 -10.64 -0.53
N GLY A 242 11.00 -10.15 -1.55
CA GLY A 242 10.28 -11.02 -2.48
C GLY A 242 9.20 -10.32 -3.29
N SER A 243 8.12 -11.03 -3.63
CA SER A 243 7.08 -10.46 -4.50
C SER A 243 6.14 -9.49 -3.76
N PRO A 244 5.61 -8.46 -4.44
CA PRO A 244 4.60 -7.55 -3.86
C PRO A 244 3.37 -8.26 -3.29
N ARG A 245 2.92 -9.33 -3.94
CA ARG A 245 1.80 -10.16 -3.47
C ARG A 245 2.06 -10.73 -2.07
N VAL A 246 3.25 -11.31 -1.85
CA VAL A 246 3.61 -11.89 -0.54
C VAL A 246 3.97 -10.81 0.47
N GLY A 247 4.57 -9.69 0.04
CA GLY A 247 4.83 -8.53 0.90
C GLY A 247 3.56 -8.01 1.59
N LYS A 248 2.43 -7.96 0.88
CA LYS A 248 1.11 -7.63 1.46
C LYS A 248 0.67 -8.64 2.53
N ILE A 249 0.91 -9.94 2.33
CA ILE A 249 0.59 -10.99 3.31
C ILE A 249 1.45 -10.82 4.58
N VAL A 250 2.75 -10.59 4.42
CA VAL A 250 3.68 -10.35 5.54
C VAL A 250 3.24 -9.11 6.33
N MET A 251 2.94 -8.00 5.65
CA MET A 251 2.48 -6.77 6.29
C MET A 251 1.16 -6.96 7.04
N ALA A 252 0.21 -7.70 6.46
CA ALA A 252 -1.06 -8.03 7.11
C ALA A 252 -0.86 -8.88 8.38
N ALA A 253 0.09 -9.81 8.38
CA ALA A 253 0.43 -10.57 9.58
C ALA A 253 1.11 -9.69 10.64
N ALA A 254 2.05 -8.83 10.22
CA ALA A 254 2.75 -7.89 11.09
C ALA A 254 1.80 -6.90 11.79
N ALA A 255 0.75 -6.46 11.09
CA ALA A 255 -0.26 -5.53 11.62
C ALA A 255 -0.95 -6.06 12.89
N LYS A 256 -1.13 -7.38 13.03
CA LYS A 256 -1.73 -8.01 14.22
C LYS A 256 -0.96 -7.73 15.51
N HIS A 257 0.35 -7.49 15.39
CA HIS A 257 1.25 -7.25 16.52
C HIS A 257 1.84 -5.84 16.52
N LEU A 258 1.38 -4.96 15.61
CA LEU A 258 1.98 -3.65 15.32
C LEU A 258 3.49 -3.73 15.05
N THR A 259 3.93 -4.83 14.43
CA THR A 259 5.33 -5.07 14.12
C THR A 259 5.76 -4.19 12.93
N PRO A 260 6.81 -3.37 13.07
CA PRO A 260 7.37 -2.64 11.94
C PRO A 260 7.96 -3.60 10.90
N VAL A 261 7.87 -3.23 9.63
CA VAL A 261 8.36 -4.04 8.50
C VAL A 261 9.32 -3.26 7.60
N THR A 262 10.31 -3.96 7.06
CA THR A 262 11.00 -3.57 5.82
C THR A 262 10.60 -4.57 4.74
N LEU A 263 10.06 -4.06 3.63
CA LEU A 263 9.63 -4.85 2.47
C LEU A 263 10.48 -4.45 1.27
N GLU A 264 11.35 -5.34 0.82
CA GLU A 264 12.17 -5.20 -0.40
C GLU A 264 11.50 -5.98 -1.53
N LEU A 265 10.76 -5.28 -2.39
CA LEU A 265 9.88 -5.91 -3.38
C LEU A 265 10.36 -5.65 -4.81
N GLY A 266 9.81 -6.42 -5.75
CA GLY A 266 10.11 -6.29 -7.17
C GLY A 266 9.29 -5.22 -7.91
N GLY A 267 9.42 -5.21 -9.22
CA GLY A 267 8.69 -4.34 -10.14
C GLY A 267 9.37 -4.29 -11.51
N LYS A 268 8.73 -3.65 -12.49
CA LYS A 268 9.31 -3.50 -13.83
C LYS A 268 10.21 -2.28 -13.88
N ASN A 269 11.52 -2.46 -13.78
CA ASN A 269 12.49 -1.36 -13.79
C ASN A 269 12.67 -0.79 -15.21
N PRO A 270 12.26 0.46 -15.49
CA PRO A 270 12.45 1.07 -16.80
C PRO A 270 13.91 1.44 -17.04
N CYS A 271 14.33 1.31 -18.30
CA CYS A 271 15.59 1.83 -18.80
C CYS A 271 15.33 2.75 -20.00
N TYR A 272 15.37 4.07 -19.79
CA TYR A 272 15.28 5.03 -20.88
C TYR A 272 16.66 5.20 -21.55
N VAL A 273 16.67 5.17 -22.88
CA VAL A 273 17.88 5.38 -23.70
C VAL A 273 17.63 6.50 -24.69
N ASP A 274 18.32 7.63 -24.48
CA ASP A 274 18.25 8.82 -25.31
C ASP A 274 19.00 8.65 -26.63
N ASP A 275 18.59 9.38 -27.67
CA ASP A 275 19.27 9.33 -28.97
C ASP A 275 20.72 9.78 -28.91
N ASN A 276 21.01 10.73 -28.02
CA ASN A 276 22.34 11.28 -27.77
C ASN A 276 23.17 10.42 -26.82
N CYS A 277 23.33 9.13 -27.12
CA CYS A 277 24.31 8.26 -26.47
C CYS A 277 24.87 7.20 -27.41
N ASP A 278 26.01 6.63 -27.02
CA ASP A 278 26.66 5.54 -27.75
C ASP A 278 25.95 4.21 -27.50
N ALA A 279 25.29 3.68 -28.54
CA ALA A 279 24.51 2.46 -28.45
C ALA A 279 25.34 1.25 -27.99
N GLN A 280 26.62 1.16 -28.35
CA GLN A 280 27.48 0.06 -27.94
C GLN A 280 27.79 0.09 -26.43
N THR A 281 28.05 1.28 -25.87
CA THR A 281 28.25 1.46 -24.43
C THR A 281 26.99 1.12 -23.65
N VAL A 282 25.83 1.58 -24.11
CA VAL A 282 24.53 1.22 -23.50
C VAL A 282 24.31 -0.27 -23.56
N ALA A 283 24.47 -0.89 -24.73
CA ALA A 283 24.31 -2.33 -24.91
C ALA A 283 25.23 -3.14 -23.99
N ASN A 284 26.49 -2.75 -23.84
CA ASN A 284 27.44 -3.41 -22.93
C ASN A 284 26.92 -3.43 -21.48
N ARG A 285 26.45 -2.28 -20.98
CA ARG A 285 25.97 -2.11 -19.60
C ARG A 285 24.63 -2.81 -19.38
N VAL A 286 23.68 -2.60 -20.30
CA VAL A 286 22.33 -3.19 -20.21
C VAL A 286 22.39 -4.70 -20.37
N ALA A 287 23.17 -5.24 -21.32
CA ALA A 287 23.30 -6.69 -21.48
C ALA A 287 24.00 -7.35 -20.29
N PHE A 288 25.07 -6.73 -19.76
CA PHE A 288 25.73 -7.25 -18.57
C PHE A 288 24.71 -7.40 -17.44
N PHE A 289 23.96 -6.33 -17.16
CA PHE A 289 23.01 -6.34 -16.08
C PHE A 289 21.81 -7.24 -16.32
N ARG A 290 21.16 -7.12 -17.48
CA ARG A 290 19.93 -7.89 -17.77
C ARG A 290 20.16 -9.39 -17.69
N TYR A 291 21.30 -9.86 -18.18
CA TYR A 291 21.55 -11.30 -18.28
C TYR A 291 22.37 -11.85 -17.11
N PHE A 292 22.87 -10.98 -16.22
CA PHE A 292 23.45 -11.40 -14.95
C PHE A 292 22.43 -12.21 -14.14
N ASN A 293 22.85 -13.35 -13.58
CA ASN A 293 21.98 -14.32 -12.92
C ASN A 293 20.76 -14.76 -13.78
N ALA A 294 20.94 -14.81 -15.11
CA ALA A 294 19.87 -15.04 -16.08
C ALA A 294 18.68 -14.07 -15.92
N GLY A 295 18.92 -12.83 -15.49
CA GLY A 295 17.88 -11.80 -15.32
C GLY A 295 16.98 -11.97 -14.09
N GLN A 296 17.29 -12.91 -13.20
CA GLN A 296 16.57 -13.15 -11.95
C GLN A 296 17.04 -12.15 -10.86
N THR A 297 16.88 -10.86 -11.13
CA THR A 297 17.39 -9.78 -10.27
C THR A 297 16.35 -8.67 -10.16
N CYS A 298 15.95 -8.32 -8.92
CA CYS A 298 14.88 -7.34 -8.65
C CYS A 298 15.15 -5.93 -9.16
N VAL A 299 16.43 -5.58 -9.35
CA VAL A 299 16.83 -4.27 -9.92
C VAL A 299 17.17 -4.34 -11.41
N ALA A 300 17.18 -5.52 -12.06
CA ALA A 300 17.51 -5.63 -13.49
C ALA A 300 16.63 -4.71 -14.35
N PRO A 301 17.18 -4.06 -15.40
CA PRO A 301 16.37 -3.35 -16.37
C PRO A 301 15.38 -4.37 -16.91
N ASP A 302 14.10 -4.08 -16.74
CA ASP A 302 13.06 -5.02 -17.12
C ASP A 302 12.61 -4.77 -18.55
N TYR A 303 12.65 -3.51 -19.01
CA TYR A 303 12.38 -3.10 -20.38
C TYR A 303 13.14 -1.83 -20.75
N ILE A 304 13.33 -1.61 -22.05
CA ILE A 304 13.92 -0.40 -22.61
C ILE A 304 12.83 0.51 -23.18
N LEU A 305 12.95 1.82 -22.96
CA LEU A 305 12.23 2.86 -23.67
C LEU A 305 13.22 3.67 -24.50
N CYS A 306 13.02 3.77 -25.81
CA CYS A 306 13.87 4.57 -26.69
C CYS A 306 13.13 5.02 -27.95
N SER A 307 13.74 5.88 -28.76
CA SER A 307 13.19 6.21 -30.09
C SER A 307 13.33 5.02 -31.06
N PRO A 308 12.53 4.98 -32.15
CA PRO A 308 12.74 4.01 -33.23
C PRO A 308 14.17 4.02 -33.78
N GLU A 309 14.77 5.19 -33.94
CA GLU A 309 16.13 5.37 -34.45
C GLU A 309 17.18 4.83 -33.47
N MET A 310 16.98 4.99 -32.17
CA MET A 310 17.84 4.35 -31.18
C MET A 310 17.64 2.84 -31.15
N GLN A 311 16.42 2.32 -31.30
CA GLN A 311 16.17 0.88 -31.37
C GLN A 311 16.98 0.22 -32.52
N GLU A 312 16.98 0.82 -33.71
CA GLU A 312 17.74 0.32 -34.87
C GLU A 312 19.25 0.22 -34.60
N ARG A 313 19.80 1.17 -33.84
CA ARG A 313 21.22 1.17 -33.44
C ARG A 313 21.51 0.21 -32.28
N LEU A 314 20.57 0.08 -31.34
CA LEU A 314 20.77 -0.63 -30.09
C LEU A 314 20.66 -2.15 -30.26
N VAL A 315 19.77 -2.65 -31.13
CA VAL A 315 19.60 -4.11 -31.34
C VAL A 315 20.89 -4.78 -31.82
N PRO A 316 21.58 -4.31 -32.88
CA PRO A 316 22.86 -4.90 -33.29
C PRO A 316 23.95 -4.80 -32.20
N ALA A 317 23.97 -3.68 -31.47
CA ALA A 317 24.90 -3.48 -30.37
C ALA A 317 24.67 -4.47 -29.20
N LEU A 318 23.40 -4.77 -28.89
CA LEU A 318 23.00 -5.78 -27.92
C LEU A 318 23.42 -7.18 -28.38
N GLN A 319 23.20 -7.54 -29.65
CA GLN A 319 23.69 -8.82 -30.19
C GLN A 319 25.20 -8.96 -30.03
N SER A 320 25.95 -7.91 -30.38
CA SER A 320 27.41 -7.87 -30.22
C SER A 320 27.83 -8.06 -28.75
N ALA A 321 27.18 -7.35 -27.82
CA ALA A 321 27.47 -7.48 -26.40
C ALA A 321 27.15 -8.88 -25.85
N ILE A 322 25.99 -9.44 -26.20
CA ILE A 322 25.56 -10.80 -25.79
C ILE A 322 26.55 -11.85 -26.30
N THR A 323 26.91 -11.79 -27.59
CA THR A 323 27.85 -12.72 -28.22
C THR A 323 29.23 -12.62 -27.58
N ARG A 324 29.69 -11.40 -27.26
CA ARG A 324 30.96 -11.20 -26.55
C ARG A 324 30.95 -11.80 -25.14
N PHE A 325 29.83 -11.71 -24.42
CA PHE A 325 29.74 -12.17 -23.04
C PHE A 325 29.52 -13.69 -22.93
N TYR A 326 28.70 -14.27 -23.79
CA TYR A 326 28.26 -15.66 -23.66
C TYR A 326 28.67 -16.56 -24.84
N GLY A 327 29.34 -16.01 -25.85
CA GLY A 327 29.73 -16.73 -27.06
C GLY A 327 28.59 -16.85 -28.08
N GLU A 328 28.89 -17.54 -29.19
CA GLU A 328 27.92 -17.86 -30.26
C GLU A 328 26.83 -18.83 -29.78
N ASP A 329 27.15 -19.68 -28.81
CA ASP A 329 26.21 -20.55 -28.11
C ASP A 329 26.13 -20.21 -26.62
N PRO A 330 25.21 -19.30 -26.21
CA PRO A 330 25.04 -18.93 -24.82
C PRO A 330 24.66 -20.10 -23.90
N ARG A 331 24.10 -21.21 -24.42
CA ARG A 331 23.73 -22.38 -23.61
C ARG A 331 24.98 -23.05 -23.03
N ALA A 332 26.07 -23.07 -23.78
CA ALA A 332 27.36 -23.64 -23.38
C ALA A 332 28.19 -22.72 -22.46
N SER A 333 27.80 -21.44 -22.32
CA SER A 333 28.53 -20.50 -21.48
C SER A 333 28.49 -20.89 -19.99
N PRO A 334 29.65 -20.93 -19.30
CA PRO A 334 29.69 -21.16 -17.86
C PRO A 334 29.20 -19.95 -17.05
N ASP A 335 29.08 -18.77 -17.66
CA ASP A 335 28.75 -17.51 -17.00
C ASP A 335 27.27 -17.13 -17.12
N LEU A 336 26.47 -17.97 -17.79
CA LEU A 336 25.02 -17.83 -17.86
C LEU A 336 24.34 -18.85 -16.93
N GLY A 337 23.63 -18.34 -15.93
CA GLY A 337 22.87 -19.15 -14.97
C GLY A 337 21.69 -19.91 -15.59
N ARG A 338 20.89 -20.55 -14.74
CA ARG A 338 19.63 -21.22 -15.14
C ARG A 338 18.43 -20.67 -14.40
N ILE A 339 17.25 -20.86 -14.98
CA ILE A 339 16.00 -20.50 -14.33
C ILE A 339 15.82 -21.43 -13.12
N VAL A 340 15.51 -20.83 -11.98
CA VAL A 340 15.59 -21.51 -10.67
C VAL A 340 14.69 -22.75 -10.57
N SER A 341 13.54 -22.75 -11.25
CA SER A 341 12.57 -23.85 -11.19
C SER A 341 11.77 -23.99 -12.48
N GLU A 342 11.15 -25.16 -12.65
CA GLU A 342 10.28 -25.46 -13.78
C GLU A 342 9.12 -24.47 -13.90
N LYS A 343 8.50 -24.12 -12.77
CA LYS A 343 7.41 -23.13 -12.71
C LYS A 343 7.84 -21.77 -13.27
N HIS A 344 9.02 -21.29 -12.86
CA HIS A 344 9.55 -20.01 -13.35
C HIS A 344 9.96 -20.11 -14.82
N PHE A 345 10.48 -21.26 -15.26
CA PHE A 345 10.84 -21.52 -16.65
C PHE A 345 9.60 -21.47 -17.57
N GLN A 346 8.53 -22.19 -17.25
CA GLN A 346 7.32 -22.21 -18.07
C GLN A 346 6.66 -20.84 -18.18
N ARG A 347 6.60 -20.08 -17.07
CA ARG A 347 6.12 -18.70 -17.08
C ARG A 347 6.92 -17.83 -18.06
N LEU A 348 8.26 -17.85 -17.96
CA LEU A 348 9.13 -17.08 -18.84
C LEU A 348 9.04 -17.51 -20.30
N ARG A 349 8.97 -18.82 -20.56
CA ARG A 349 8.78 -19.37 -21.91
C ARG A 349 7.50 -18.86 -22.55
N GLY A 350 6.42 -18.72 -21.77
CA GLY A 350 5.17 -18.10 -22.22
C GLY A 350 5.31 -16.64 -22.66
N LEU A 351 6.30 -15.90 -22.14
CA LEU A 351 6.56 -14.50 -22.52
C LEU A 351 7.33 -14.36 -23.84
N LEU A 352 7.98 -15.43 -24.33
CA LEU A 352 8.76 -15.38 -25.58
C LEU A 352 7.90 -15.17 -26.83
N GLY A 353 6.59 -15.44 -26.73
CA GLY A 353 5.63 -15.20 -27.81
C GLY A 353 5.14 -13.76 -27.91
N CYS A 354 5.59 -12.85 -27.03
CA CYS A 354 5.23 -11.43 -27.08
C CYS A 354 6.13 -10.67 -28.07
N GLY A 355 5.54 -9.76 -28.85
CA GLY A 355 6.25 -9.00 -29.87
C GLY A 355 6.99 -9.88 -30.88
N ARG A 356 8.13 -9.39 -31.38
CA ARG A 356 9.00 -10.09 -32.31
C ARG A 356 10.36 -10.34 -31.67
N VAL A 357 10.81 -11.60 -31.72
CA VAL A 357 12.16 -11.99 -31.29
C VAL A 357 13.20 -11.40 -32.25
N ALA A 358 13.99 -10.45 -31.78
CA ALA A 358 15.10 -9.86 -32.53
C ALA A 358 16.43 -10.59 -32.28
N ILE A 359 16.63 -11.08 -31.05
CA ILE A 359 17.82 -11.81 -30.61
C ILE A 359 17.34 -12.97 -29.72
N GLY A 360 17.96 -14.13 -29.83
CA GLY A 360 17.69 -15.26 -28.94
C GLY A 360 16.37 -15.99 -29.24
N GLY A 361 15.58 -16.23 -28.19
CA GLY A 361 14.30 -16.96 -28.26
C GLY A 361 14.40 -18.49 -28.08
N GLN A 362 15.62 -19.04 -28.07
CA GLN A 362 15.83 -20.47 -27.81
C GLN A 362 15.57 -20.77 -26.33
N SER A 363 14.93 -21.91 -26.07
CA SER A 363 14.74 -22.43 -24.71
C SER A 363 14.87 -23.94 -24.68
N GLU A 364 15.28 -24.46 -23.52
CA GLU A 364 15.40 -25.88 -23.24
C GLU A 364 14.88 -26.16 -21.83
N GLU A 365 13.82 -26.95 -21.75
CA GLU A 365 13.13 -27.29 -20.51
C GLU A 365 13.98 -28.18 -19.60
N SER A 366 14.63 -29.20 -20.18
CA SER A 366 15.44 -30.16 -19.41
C SER A 366 16.61 -29.52 -18.64
N ASP A 367 17.12 -28.38 -19.15
CA ASP A 367 18.20 -27.60 -18.53
C ASP A 367 17.68 -26.29 -17.90
N ARG A 368 16.35 -26.02 -17.92
CA ARG A 368 15.75 -24.74 -17.53
C ARG A 368 16.47 -23.53 -18.11
N TYR A 369 16.86 -23.65 -19.37
CA TYR A 369 17.66 -22.69 -20.10
C TYR A 369 16.77 -21.82 -20.98
N ILE A 370 16.94 -20.51 -20.89
CA ILE A 370 16.36 -19.54 -21.83
C ILE A 370 17.51 -18.66 -22.31
N ALA A 371 17.68 -18.54 -23.62
CA ALA A 371 18.72 -17.72 -24.22
C ALA A 371 18.52 -16.23 -23.87
N PRO A 372 19.59 -15.43 -23.74
CA PRO A 372 19.50 -13.98 -23.74
C PRO A 372 18.66 -13.49 -24.92
N THR A 373 17.47 -12.98 -24.63
CA THR A 373 16.45 -12.70 -25.65
C THR A 373 16.13 -11.22 -25.67
N VAL A 374 16.06 -10.62 -26.86
CA VAL A 374 15.58 -9.25 -27.06
C VAL A 374 14.30 -9.30 -27.89
N LEU A 375 13.25 -8.68 -27.37
CA LEU A 375 11.96 -8.54 -28.06
C LEU A 375 11.81 -7.10 -28.53
N VAL A 376 11.36 -6.93 -29.77
CA VAL A 376 11.00 -5.63 -30.37
C VAL A 376 9.54 -5.68 -30.81
N ASP A 377 8.98 -4.53 -31.18
CA ASP A 377 7.58 -4.41 -31.61
C ASP A 377 6.59 -4.90 -30.53
N VAL A 378 7.00 -4.80 -29.26
CA VAL A 378 6.23 -5.24 -28.09
C VAL A 378 5.12 -4.24 -27.79
N GLN A 379 3.90 -4.75 -27.59
CA GLN A 379 2.76 -3.92 -27.21
C GLN A 379 2.70 -3.76 -25.69
N GLU A 380 2.27 -2.58 -25.25
CA GLU A 380 2.18 -2.29 -23.81
C GLU A 380 1.27 -3.29 -23.06
N THR A 381 0.22 -3.78 -23.72
CA THR A 381 -0.78 -4.71 -23.17
C THR A 381 -0.32 -6.17 -23.16
N GLU A 382 0.82 -6.51 -23.77
CA GLU A 382 1.29 -7.90 -23.80
C GLU A 382 1.77 -8.36 -22.42
N PRO A 383 1.63 -9.66 -22.09
CA PRO A 383 2.03 -10.20 -20.78
C PRO A 383 3.46 -9.83 -20.35
N VAL A 384 4.41 -9.82 -21.28
CA VAL A 384 5.81 -9.43 -21.00
C VAL A 384 5.94 -7.99 -20.47
N MET A 385 4.95 -7.13 -20.72
CA MET A 385 4.86 -5.76 -20.22
C MET A 385 3.90 -5.59 -19.03
N GLN A 386 3.16 -6.63 -18.62
CA GLN A 386 2.20 -6.58 -17.51
C GLN A 386 2.75 -7.12 -16.19
N GLU A 387 3.69 -8.06 -16.23
CA GLU A 387 4.35 -8.60 -15.04
C GLU A 387 5.86 -8.34 -15.01
N GLU A 388 6.47 -8.42 -13.83
CA GLU A 388 7.93 -8.44 -13.68
C GLU A 388 8.49 -9.68 -14.39
N ILE A 389 9.42 -9.48 -15.33
CA ILE A 389 9.88 -10.59 -16.17
C ILE A 389 10.75 -11.52 -15.33
N PHE A 390 11.73 -11.00 -14.59
CA PHE A 390 12.62 -11.79 -13.72
C PHE A 390 13.29 -12.98 -14.44
N GLY A 391 13.79 -12.73 -15.65
CA GLY A 391 14.40 -13.71 -16.54
C GLY A 391 15.14 -13.05 -17.71
N PRO A 392 15.76 -13.82 -18.63
CA PRO A 392 16.69 -13.28 -19.61
C PRO A 392 15.96 -12.79 -20.89
N ILE A 393 14.87 -12.04 -20.73
CA ILE A 393 14.04 -11.52 -21.84
C ILE A 393 13.98 -9.99 -21.74
N LEU A 394 14.41 -9.25 -22.76
CA LEU A 394 14.50 -7.79 -22.74
C LEU A 394 13.61 -7.18 -23.82
N PRO A 395 12.38 -6.77 -23.49
CA PRO A 395 11.54 -6.01 -24.41
C PRO A 395 12.08 -4.58 -24.61
N ILE A 396 12.03 -4.12 -25.85
CA ILE A 396 12.24 -2.73 -26.25
C ILE A 396 10.91 -2.17 -26.71
N VAL A 397 10.51 -1.05 -26.11
CA VAL A 397 9.28 -0.32 -26.43
C VAL A 397 9.68 1.05 -26.96
N THR A 398 9.22 1.38 -28.17
CA THR A 398 9.55 2.67 -28.77
C THR A 398 8.64 3.78 -28.25
N VAL A 399 9.22 4.95 -27.99
CA VAL A 399 8.54 6.19 -27.59
C VAL A 399 8.97 7.33 -28.52
N ARG A 400 8.12 8.33 -28.71
CA ARG A 400 8.35 9.46 -29.62
C ARG A 400 9.13 10.60 -28.96
N SER A 401 9.17 10.65 -27.63
CA SER A 401 9.87 11.70 -26.89
C SER A 401 10.24 11.27 -25.48
N LEU A 402 11.10 12.07 -24.84
CA LEU A 402 11.41 11.96 -23.41
C LEU A 402 10.16 12.12 -22.54
N ASP A 403 9.28 13.06 -22.87
CA ASP A 403 8.04 13.28 -22.11
C ASP A 403 7.13 12.05 -22.17
N GLU A 404 7.01 11.41 -23.34
CA GLU A 404 6.24 10.16 -23.48
C GLU A 404 6.86 9.01 -22.66
N ALA A 405 8.19 8.94 -22.57
CA ALA A 405 8.86 7.98 -21.68
C ALA A 405 8.55 8.25 -20.20
N ILE A 406 8.59 9.51 -19.77
CA ILE A 406 8.29 9.91 -18.40
C ILE A 406 6.82 9.57 -18.07
N ASP A 407 5.89 9.88 -18.98
CA ASP A 407 4.47 9.53 -18.84
C ASP A 407 4.25 8.02 -18.83
N PHE A 408 4.99 7.26 -19.64
CA PHE A 408 4.97 5.79 -19.64
C PHE A 408 5.38 5.22 -18.29
N ILE A 409 6.43 5.77 -17.69
CA ILE A 409 6.93 5.35 -16.38
C ILE A 409 5.92 5.72 -15.29
N ASN A 410 5.41 6.94 -15.29
CA ASN A 410 4.56 7.48 -14.22
C ASN A 410 3.15 6.89 -14.18
N ARG A 411 2.63 6.35 -15.30
CA ARG A 411 1.32 5.64 -15.32
C ARG A 411 1.38 4.22 -14.74
N ARG A 412 2.57 3.74 -14.35
CA ARG A 412 2.81 2.41 -13.81
C ARG A 412 3.20 2.47 -12.33
N GLU A 413 3.18 1.29 -11.71
CA GLU A 413 3.65 1.14 -10.34
C GLU A 413 5.13 1.54 -10.19
N LYS A 414 5.45 2.19 -9.07
CA LYS A 414 6.80 2.71 -8.82
C LYS A 414 7.83 1.57 -8.72
N PRO A 415 8.85 1.54 -9.59
CA PRO A 415 9.80 0.44 -9.66
C PRO A 415 10.88 0.53 -8.56
N LEU A 416 11.56 -0.59 -8.32
CA LEU A 416 12.67 -0.63 -7.37
C LEU A 416 13.88 0.16 -7.88
N ALA A 417 14.10 0.14 -9.20
CA ALA A 417 15.16 0.87 -9.87
C ALA A 417 14.65 1.55 -11.15
N LEU A 418 15.28 2.66 -11.52
CA LEU A 418 15.07 3.35 -12.79
C LEU A 418 16.43 3.72 -13.39
N TYR A 419 16.56 3.52 -14.70
CA TYR A 419 17.81 3.77 -15.42
C TYR A 419 17.60 4.75 -16.57
N THR A 420 18.56 5.66 -16.75
CA THR A 420 18.53 6.65 -17.83
C THR A 420 19.91 6.77 -18.46
N PHE A 421 20.01 6.52 -19.78
CA PHE A 421 21.23 6.69 -20.56
C PHE A 421 21.11 7.91 -21.48
N SER A 422 22.00 8.89 -21.31
CA SER A 422 22.11 10.09 -22.15
C SER A 422 23.43 10.83 -21.88
N ASN A 423 24.04 11.40 -22.92
CA ASN A 423 25.14 12.35 -22.74
C ASN A 423 24.66 13.75 -22.29
N SER A 424 23.35 14.00 -22.29
CA SER A 424 22.75 15.24 -21.78
C SER A 424 22.42 15.11 -20.29
N SER A 425 23.11 15.86 -19.45
CA SER A 425 22.79 15.95 -18.02
C SER A 425 21.39 16.52 -17.77
N GLN A 426 20.87 17.34 -18.69
CA GLN A 426 19.51 17.88 -18.62
C GLN A 426 18.47 16.76 -18.74
N VAL A 427 18.65 15.83 -19.69
CA VAL A 427 17.76 14.67 -19.86
C VAL A 427 17.79 13.79 -18.62
N VAL A 428 18.97 13.46 -18.10
CA VAL A 428 19.12 12.64 -16.88
C VAL A 428 18.43 13.31 -15.68
N ASN A 429 18.65 14.61 -15.49
CA ASN A 429 18.04 15.37 -14.39
C ASN A 429 16.52 15.50 -14.56
N GLN A 430 16.01 15.62 -15.79
CA GLN A 430 14.58 15.70 -16.05
C GLN A 430 13.89 14.38 -15.67
N VAL A 431 14.42 13.22 -16.08
CA VAL A 431 13.87 11.93 -15.67
C VAL A 431 13.94 11.78 -14.15
N LEU A 432 15.07 12.12 -13.53
CA LEU A 432 15.24 12.05 -12.08
C LEU A 432 14.23 12.92 -11.32
N ALA A 433 13.95 14.13 -11.81
CA ALA A 433 13.05 15.07 -11.15
C ALA A 433 11.57 14.75 -11.36
N GLN A 434 11.21 14.10 -12.47
CA GLN A 434 9.83 13.89 -12.89
C GLN A 434 9.34 12.44 -12.71
N THR A 435 10.15 11.54 -12.15
CA THR A 435 9.76 10.15 -11.86
C THR A 435 10.02 9.78 -10.40
N SER A 436 9.52 8.61 -9.97
CA SER A 436 9.71 8.10 -8.61
C SER A 436 10.06 6.62 -8.63
N SER A 437 11.17 6.25 -7.99
CA SER A 437 11.70 4.88 -7.89
C SER A 437 12.44 4.68 -6.56
N GLY A 438 12.71 3.43 -6.19
CA GLY A 438 13.53 3.13 -5.01
C GLY A 438 14.96 3.66 -5.14
N ASN A 439 15.56 3.40 -6.31
CA ASN A 439 16.92 3.74 -6.69
C ASN A 439 16.97 4.27 -8.13
N PHE A 440 17.93 5.15 -8.43
CA PHE A 440 18.10 5.74 -9.76
C PHE A 440 19.55 5.60 -10.24
N GLY A 441 19.73 5.16 -11.49
CA GLY A 441 21.03 5.05 -12.16
C GLY A 441 21.10 5.88 -13.44
N GLY A 442 21.95 6.91 -13.46
CA GLY A 442 22.25 7.68 -14.66
C GLY A 442 23.51 7.15 -15.36
N ASN A 443 23.39 6.77 -16.63
CA ASN A 443 24.46 6.19 -17.44
C ASN A 443 25.15 4.96 -16.81
N GLU A 444 24.50 4.27 -15.88
CA GLU A 444 25.07 3.11 -15.18
C GLU A 444 23.96 2.14 -14.77
N GLY A 445 24.31 0.86 -14.58
CA GLY A 445 23.41 -0.16 -14.05
C GLY A 445 23.39 -0.21 -12.52
N PHE A 446 23.24 -1.41 -11.96
CA PHE A 446 23.18 -1.65 -10.51
C PHE A 446 24.49 -1.52 -9.74
N MET A 447 25.54 -0.93 -10.31
CA MET A 447 26.82 -0.79 -9.59
C MET A 447 26.68 0.00 -8.29
N TYR A 448 25.64 0.82 -8.14
CA TYR A 448 25.31 1.47 -6.87
C TYR A 448 25.07 0.48 -5.72
N GLN A 449 24.70 -0.78 -5.99
CA GLN A 449 24.52 -1.82 -4.96
C GLN A 449 25.81 -2.12 -4.19
N THR A 450 26.98 -1.81 -4.77
CA THR A 450 28.26 -1.99 -4.08
C THR A 450 28.60 -0.83 -3.14
N LEU A 451 27.77 0.22 -3.09
CA LEU A 451 28.00 1.40 -2.25
C LEU A 451 27.26 1.27 -0.91
N TRP A 452 27.98 0.81 0.12
CA TRP A 452 27.42 0.71 1.48
C TRP A 452 27.05 2.05 2.13
N SER A 453 27.44 3.17 1.50
CA SER A 453 27.07 4.53 1.90
C SER A 453 25.72 4.97 1.32
N MET A 454 25.07 4.16 0.48
CA MET A 454 23.75 4.42 -0.08
C MET A 454 22.70 3.48 0.53
N PRO A 455 21.51 3.99 0.90
CA PRO A 455 20.44 3.15 1.38
C PRO A 455 19.73 2.48 0.20
N MET A 456 19.60 1.16 0.26
CA MET A 456 18.78 0.41 -0.68
C MET A 456 17.38 0.22 -0.13
N GLY A 457 16.37 0.48 -0.96
CA GLY A 457 14.98 0.12 -0.67
C GLY A 457 14.00 0.64 -1.70
N GLY A 458 12.80 0.07 -1.70
CA GLY A 458 11.71 0.43 -2.61
C GLY A 458 10.91 1.66 -2.19
N VAL A 459 9.89 1.98 -3.00
CA VAL A 459 8.87 2.97 -2.70
C VAL A 459 7.54 2.55 -3.31
N GLY A 460 6.46 2.59 -2.53
CA GLY A 460 5.14 2.15 -3.00
C GLY A 460 5.12 0.65 -3.27
N HIS A 461 4.77 0.25 -4.49
CA HIS A 461 4.66 -1.16 -4.87
C HIS A 461 5.97 -1.94 -4.77
N SER A 462 7.11 -1.28 -5.03
CA SER A 462 8.44 -1.87 -4.92
C SER A 462 8.96 -1.99 -3.49
N GLY A 463 8.24 -1.47 -2.50
CA GLY A 463 8.59 -1.70 -1.09
C GLY A 463 8.53 -0.49 -0.18
N MET A 464 8.97 -0.73 1.06
CA MET A 464 9.11 0.28 2.12
C MET A 464 10.22 -0.12 3.10
N GLY A 465 10.82 0.88 3.76
CA GLY A 465 12.04 0.66 4.53
C GLY A 465 13.29 0.70 3.64
N ARG A 466 14.46 0.80 4.26
CA ARG A 466 15.74 0.80 3.56
C ARG A 466 16.81 0.14 4.41
N TYR A 467 17.83 -0.46 3.79
CA TYR A 467 18.96 -1.07 4.49
C TYR A 467 20.26 -0.89 3.69
N HIS A 468 21.31 -1.62 4.08
CA HIS A 468 22.74 -1.50 3.75
C HIS A 468 23.55 -0.62 4.70
N GLY A 469 24.74 -1.09 5.07
CA GLY A 469 25.70 -0.44 5.95
C GLY A 469 25.06 0.10 7.22
N LYS A 470 25.25 1.40 7.46
CA LYS A 470 24.65 2.08 8.62
C LYS A 470 23.11 2.05 8.58
N PHE A 471 22.50 2.07 7.40
CA PHE A 471 21.05 2.03 7.26
C PHE A 471 20.48 0.70 7.74
N SER A 472 21.19 -0.43 7.56
CA SER A 472 20.79 -1.70 8.18
C SER A 472 20.78 -1.61 9.71
N PHE A 473 21.85 -1.06 10.32
CA PHE A 473 21.91 -0.84 11.77
C PHE A 473 20.76 0.04 12.26
N ASP A 474 20.49 1.14 11.55
CA ASP A 474 19.41 2.07 11.89
C ASP A 474 18.03 1.41 11.75
N THR A 475 17.79 0.66 10.67
CA THR A 475 16.52 -0.03 10.41
C THR A 475 16.18 -1.06 11.47
N PHE A 476 17.18 -1.76 12.00
CA PHE A 476 17.00 -2.72 13.09
C PHE A 476 17.18 -2.10 14.49
N SER A 477 17.15 -0.78 14.60
CA SER A 477 17.23 -0.05 15.87
C SER A 477 16.05 0.91 16.07
N ASN A 478 15.45 0.90 17.26
CA ASN A 478 14.58 1.98 17.70
C ASN A 478 15.43 3.24 17.99
N HIS A 479 15.01 4.38 17.43
CA HIS A 479 15.64 5.67 17.63
C HIS A 479 14.93 6.42 18.76
N ARG A 480 15.29 6.10 20.00
CA ARG A 480 14.67 6.67 21.19
C ARG A 480 15.13 8.10 21.42
N ALA A 481 14.20 9.05 21.34
CA ALA A 481 14.43 10.44 21.70
C ALA A 481 14.57 10.60 23.23
N CYS A 482 15.64 11.23 23.68
CA CYS A 482 15.94 11.45 25.08
C CYS A 482 16.15 12.94 25.34
N LEU A 483 15.40 13.50 26.30
CA LEU A 483 15.61 14.83 26.86
C LEU A 483 15.85 14.68 28.37
N LEU A 484 17.06 14.97 28.81
CA LEU A 484 17.43 14.94 30.22
C LEU A 484 17.54 16.38 30.73
N SER A 485 16.54 16.80 31.49
CA SER A 485 16.49 18.12 32.11
C SER A 485 17.11 18.12 33.51
N HIS A 486 17.66 19.26 33.92
CA HIS A 486 18.24 19.43 35.24
C HIS A 486 17.16 19.71 36.28
N SER A 487 17.19 19.03 37.42
CA SER A 487 16.18 19.17 38.49
C SER A 487 16.26 20.50 39.26
N GLY A 488 17.38 21.24 39.18
CA GLY A 488 17.62 22.47 39.94
C GLY A 488 17.11 23.78 39.31
N LEU A 489 16.39 23.74 38.18
CA LEU A 489 16.03 24.94 37.40
C LEU A 489 14.52 25.24 37.34
N GLU A 490 13.78 24.81 38.36
CA GLU A 490 12.31 24.87 38.38
C GLU A 490 11.74 26.30 38.21
N LYS A 491 12.46 27.32 38.67
CA LYS A 491 12.07 28.72 38.49
C LYS A 491 11.99 29.15 37.02
N LEU A 492 12.78 28.55 36.13
CA LEU A 492 12.70 28.83 34.69
C LEU A 492 11.42 28.22 34.07
N ASN A 493 10.86 27.18 34.70
CA ASN A 493 9.61 26.55 34.27
C ASN A 493 8.37 27.37 34.65
N GLU A 494 8.46 28.33 35.59
CA GLU A 494 7.36 29.26 35.92
C GLU A 494 6.83 30.02 34.71
N LEU A 495 7.68 30.23 33.69
CA LEU A 495 7.30 30.83 32.42
C LEU A 495 6.25 29.96 31.69
N HIS A 496 6.39 28.63 31.75
CA HIS A 496 5.50 27.65 31.14
C HIS A 496 4.27 27.33 31.99
N TYR A 497 4.33 27.54 33.30
CA TYR A 497 3.25 27.18 34.21
C TYR A 497 2.09 28.20 34.21
N PRO A 498 0.85 27.73 34.42
CA PRO A 498 -0.27 28.60 34.74
C PRO A 498 0.01 29.47 36.00
N PRO A 499 -0.64 30.64 36.13
CA PRO A 499 -1.59 31.22 35.18
C PRO A 499 -0.90 31.83 33.95
N TYR A 500 -1.58 31.72 32.81
CA TYR A 500 -1.09 32.23 31.52
C TYR A 500 -1.37 33.73 31.39
N THR A 501 -0.34 34.51 31.07
CA THR A 501 -0.45 35.95 30.84
C THR A 501 0.03 36.32 29.44
N ALA A 502 -0.38 37.49 28.93
CA ALA A 502 0.07 37.99 27.63
C ALA A 502 1.61 38.11 27.56
N VAL A 503 2.26 38.44 28.69
CA VAL A 503 3.72 38.52 28.82
C VAL A 503 4.36 37.13 28.68
N LYS A 504 3.85 36.12 29.40
CA LYS A 504 4.32 34.73 29.27
C LYS A 504 4.14 34.21 27.85
N LYS A 505 2.99 34.48 27.22
CA LYS A 505 2.72 34.13 25.81
C LYS A 505 3.76 34.74 24.86
N LYS A 506 4.09 36.03 25.02
CA LYS A 506 5.08 36.72 24.19
C LYS A 506 6.49 36.13 24.36
N LEU A 507 6.90 35.86 25.60
CA LEU A 507 8.21 35.29 25.92
C LEU A 507 8.36 33.84 25.40
N ILE A 508 7.34 33.00 25.60
CA ILE A 508 7.34 31.62 25.08
C ILE A 508 7.34 31.63 23.55
N SER A 509 6.52 32.48 22.91
CA SER A 509 6.48 32.58 21.44
C SER A 509 7.83 33.02 20.86
N TRP A 510 8.53 33.92 21.55
CA TRP A 510 9.89 34.31 21.19
C TRP A 510 10.89 33.17 21.37
N ALA A 511 10.84 32.43 22.49
CA ALA A 511 11.74 31.32 22.78
C ALA A 511 11.50 30.07 21.91
N LEU A 512 10.26 29.88 21.42
CA LEU A 512 9.88 28.87 20.43
C LEU A 512 10.14 29.33 18.98
N GLY A 513 10.37 30.63 18.77
CA GLY A 513 10.67 31.20 17.46
C GLY A 513 12.04 30.78 16.95
N SER A 514 12.18 30.71 15.63
CA SER A 514 13.41 30.31 14.91
C SER A 514 14.51 31.37 14.96
N HIS A 515 14.89 31.84 16.15
CA HIS A 515 16.06 32.69 16.33
C HIS A 515 17.28 31.79 16.56
N SER A 516 17.92 31.38 15.47
CA SER A 516 19.26 30.79 15.53
C SER A 516 20.19 31.81 16.19
N CYS A 517 20.73 31.49 17.37
CA CYS A 517 21.73 32.32 18.04
C CYS A 517 23.07 32.13 17.31
N THR A 518 23.22 32.76 16.15
CA THR A 518 24.50 32.86 15.42
C THR A 518 25.33 34.00 16.02
N LEU A 519 26.04 33.71 17.10
CA LEU A 519 27.36 34.30 17.31
C LEU A 519 28.35 33.27 16.79
N LEU A 520 29.00 33.57 15.65
CA LEU A 520 29.94 32.74 14.87
C LEU A 520 29.34 31.93 13.69
N SER A 521 29.00 32.61 12.59
CA SER A 521 29.29 32.17 11.20
C SER A 521 28.75 33.18 10.18
N ALA A 522 29.52 33.41 9.11
CA ALA A 522 29.28 34.39 8.05
C ALA A 522 28.11 34.00 7.10
N PRO A 523 27.52 34.95 6.34
CA PRO A 523 26.23 34.76 5.69
C PRO A 523 26.34 34.14 4.28
N GLY A 524 25.41 33.25 3.95
CA GLY A 524 25.03 32.86 2.58
C GLY A 524 23.60 33.32 2.27
N PRO A 525 23.22 33.55 1.00
CA PRO A 525 22.04 34.33 0.64
C PRO A 525 20.73 33.55 0.84
N LYS A 526 19.72 34.21 1.41
CA LYS A 526 18.34 33.72 1.50
C LYS A 526 17.53 34.28 0.33
N GLN A 527 16.88 33.41 -0.44
CA GLN A 527 15.77 33.80 -1.32
C GLN A 527 14.52 34.04 -0.48
N ALA A 528 13.80 35.12 -0.80
CA ALA A 528 12.59 35.55 -0.15
C ALA A 528 11.35 35.01 -0.88
N HIS A 529 10.40 34.46 -0.13
CA HIS A 529 9.01 34.38 -0.54
C HIS A 529 8.18 35.40 0.27
N PRO A 530 7.18 36.07 -0.33
CA PRO A 530 6.40 37.08 0.37
C PRO A 530 5.37 36.43 1.32
N PRO A 531 5.02 37.09 2.44
CA PRO A 531 4.02 36.60 3.37
C PRO A 531 2.61 36.89 2.84
N GLY A 532 1.74 35.89 2.89
CA GLY A 532 0.30 36.07 2.73
C GLY A 532 -0.31 36.89 3.89
N PRO A 533 -1.50 37.48 3.69
CA PRO A 533 -2.11 38.37 4.67
C PRO A 533 -2.60 37.62 5.91
N PRO A 534 -2.71 38.29 7.07
CA PRO A 534 -3.14 37.66 8.32
C PRO A 534 -4.66 37.43 8.34
N PRO A 535 -5.15 36.41 9.08
CA PRO A 535 -6.57 36.12 9.20
C PRO A 535 -7.28 37.17 10.04
N THR A 536 -8.46 37.61 9.58
CA THR A 536 -9.39 38.48 10.30
C THR A 536 -10.27 37.69 11.27
N ARG A 537 -10.94 38.42 12.16
CA ARG A 537 -11.43 37.96 13.47
C ARG A 537 -12.71 37.11 13.47
N ASP A 538 -13.28 36.84 12.30
CA ASP A 538 -14.45 35.97 12.13
C ASP A 538 -14.05 34.86 11.15
N GLY A 539 -13.82 33.65 11.66
CA GLY A 539 -13.08 32.57 11.01
C GLY A 539 -13.72 31.89 9.79
N ALA A 540 -14.41 32.63 8.92
CA ALA A 540 -14.89 32.12 7.63
C ALA A 540 -14.02 32.64 6.46
N PRO A 541 -13.63 31.80 5.49
CA PRO A 541 -13.05 32.26 4.23
C PRO A 541 -13.99 33.25 3.53
N GLY A 542 -13.47 34.36 3.00
CA GLY A 542 -14.27 35.41 2.34
C GLY A 542 -15.10 34.93 1.13
N GLU A 543 -14.78 33.76 0.57
CA GLU A 543 -15.53 33.09 -0.51
C GLU A 543 -16.92 32.58 -0.06
N LEU A 544 -17.19 32.47 1.25
CA LEU A 544 -18.43 31.89 1.79
C LEU A 544 -19.44 32.92 2.34
N GLN A 545 -19.27 34.22 2.07
CA GLN A 545 -20.20 35.25 2.52
C GLN A 545 -20.85 36.04 1.38
N PRO A 546 -21.82 35.44 0.65
CA PRO A 546 -22.61 36.18 -0.32
C PRO A 546 -23.51 37.21 0.38
N PRO A 547 -23.85 38.33 -0.28
CA PRO A 547 -24.66 39.38 0.34
C PRO A 547 -26.12 38.97 0.62
N SER A 548 -26.62 37.90 0.00
CA SER A 548 -28.03 37.49 0.13
C SER A 548 -28.32 36.44 1.21
N PHE A 549 -27.30 35.81 1.79
CA PHE A 549 -27.46 34.81 2.86
C PHE A 549 -26.20 34.67 3.70
N SER A 550 -26.34 34.12 4.91
CA SER A 550 -25.22 33.76 5.77
C SER A 550 -24.92 32.26 5.64
N ALA A 551 -23.64 31.91 5.47
CA ALA A 551 -23.17 30.53 5.55
C ALA A 551 -22.12 30.39 6.64
N VAL A 552 -22.13 29.26 7.35
CA VAL A 552 -21.18 28.96 8.43
C VAL A 552 -20.64 27.54 8.23
N PRO A 553 -19.31 27.36 8.11
CA PRO A 553 -18.72 26.03 8.08
C PRO A 553 -18.76 25.40 9.49
N VAL A 554 -19.22 24.16 9.58
CA VAL A 554 -19.29 23.41 10.84
C VAL A 554 -18.57 22.07 10.68
N LEU A 555 -17.62 21.78 11.56
CA LEU A 555 -17.02 20.45 11.66
C LEU A 555 -17.97 19.53 12.43
N ALA A 556 -18.52 18.52 11.75
CA ALA A 556 -19.48 17.59 12.35
C ALA A 556 -18.85 16.78 13.50
N ASN A 557 -17.64 16.24 13.32
CA ASN A 557 -16.93 15.45 14.34
C ASN A 557 -15.50 15.99 14.60
N PRO A 558 -15.34 17.04 15.45
CA PRO A 558 -14.03 17.60 15.74
C PRO A 558 -13.05 16.62 16.41
N ALA A 559 -13.56 15.66 17.19
CA ALA A 559 -12.73 14.65 17.86
C ALA A 559 -12.09 13.69 16.85
N ALA A 560 -12.85 13.22 15.86
CA ALA A 560 -12.35 12.43 14.74
C ALA A 560 -11.29 13.19 13.94
N THR A 561 -11.57 14.46 13.63
CA THR A 561 -10.63 15.34 12.91
C THR A 561 -9.33 15.52 13.68
N ALA A 562 -9.39 15.83 14.98
CA ALA A 562 -8.20 16.04 15.82
C ALA A 562 -7.36 14.77 15.95
N ALA A 563 -8.00 13.60 16.01
CA ALA A 563 -7.31 12.31 16.08
C ALA A 563 -6.82 11.81 14.71
N CYS A 564 -7.24 12.44 13.60
CA CYS A 564 -7.06 11.94 12.24
C CYS A 564 -7.53 10.47 12.10
N ARG A 565 -8.70 10.17 12.68
CA ARG A 565 -9.26 8.80 12.73
C ARG A 565 -10.71 8.80 12.30
N ARG A 566 -11.11 7.69 11.70
CA ARG A 566 -12.51 7.34 11.48
C ARG A 566 -12.95 6.38 12.59
N TYR A 567 -14.05 6.70 13.27
CA TYR A 567 -14.67 5.77 14.21
C TYR A 567 -15.52 4.78 13.41
N VAL A 568 -15.28 3.49 13.63
CA VAL A 568 -15.84 2.40 12.83
C VAL A 568 -17.09 1.83 13.50
N ASP A 569 -17.07 1.73 14.83
CA ASP A 569 -18.17 1.22 15.65
C ASP A 569 -19.31 2.23 15.85
N CYS A 570 -18.98 3.52 15.97
CA CYS A 570 -19.91 4.60 16.31
C CYS A 570 -19.89 5.69 15.22
N ASP A 571 -20.84 5.62 14.29
CA ASP A 571 -20.98 6.58 13.21
C ASP A 571 -21.93 7.71 13.62
N LEU A 572 -21.42 8.95 13.60
CA LEU A 572 -22.17 10.15 13.97
C LEU A 572 -23.44 10.33 13.12
N ASN A 573 -23.39 9.97 11.83
CA ASN A 573 -24.52 10.09 10.92
C ASN A 573 -25.65 9.11 11.22
N ARG A 574 -25.61 8.33 12.31
CA ARG A 574 -26.68 7.42 12.74
C ARG A 574 -27.35 7.86 14.05
N ALA A 575 -26.85 8.93 14.64
CA ALA A 575 -27.34 9.44 15.90
C ALA A 575 -28.43 10.53 15.73
N PHE A 576 -28.83 10.88 14.50
CA PHE A 576 -29.89 11.88 14.25
C PHE A 576 -31.29 11.27 14.10
N THR A 577 -31.60 10.26 14.92
CA THR A 577 -32.97 9.74 15.06
C THR A 577 -33.73 10.52 16.13
N GLY A 578 -35.06 10.58 16.04
CA GLY A 578 -35.89 11.23 17.05
C GLY A 578 -35.64 10.66 18.46
N ALA A 579 -35.40 9.35 18.58
CA ALA A 579 -35.07 8.69 19.84
C ALA A 579 -33.80 9.26 20.48
N PHE A 580 -32.71 9.41 19.73
CA PHE A 580 -31.45 9.95 20.26
C PHE A 580 -31.50 11.46 20.48
N LEU A 581 -32.12 12.19 19.55
CA LEU A 581 -32.16 13.66 19.58
C LEU A 581 -33.05 14.22 20.69
N THR A 582 -34.11 13.48 21.08
CA THR A 582 -35.07 13.91 22.11
C THR A 582 -34.88 13.23 23.46
N ALA A 583 -34.10 12.13 23.53
CA ALA A 583 -33.79 11.48 24.80
C ALA A 583 -33.05 12.41 25.77
N ARG A 584 -33.34 12.26 27.06
CA ARG A 584 -32.64 12.96 28.14
C ARG A 584 -31.19 12.49 28.17
N ALA A 585 -30.25 13.44 28.19
CA ALA A 585 -28.83 13.13 28.23
C ALA A 585 -28.46 12.29 29.47
N HIS A 586 -27.68 11.23 29.24
CA HIS A 586 -27.11 10.36 30.26
C HIS A 586 -25.57 10.49 30.26
N PRO A 587 -24.89 10.42 31.42
CA PRO A 587 -23.42 10.48 31.48
C PRO A 587 -22.70 9.41 30.66
N ASP A 588 -23.36 8.26 30.45
CA ASP A 588 -22.83 7.13 29.68
C ASP A 588 -23.23 7.14 28.20
N ASP A 589 -23.87 8.22 27.72
CA ASP A 589 -24.22 8.31 26.30
C ASP A 589 -22.95 8.33 25.43
N PRO A 590 -22.92 7.58 24.31
CA PRO A 590 -21.81 7.64 23.37
C PRO A 590 -21.54 9.06 22.90
N TYR A 591 -20.28 9.36 22.59
CA TYR A 591 -19.86 10.67 22.10
C TYR A 591 -20.70 11.14 20.91
N GLU A 592 -20.99 10.24 19.97
CA GLU A 592 -21.76 10.49 18.75
C GLU A 592 -23.20 10.91 19.05
N VAL A 593 -23.83 10.30 20.05
CA VAL A 593 -25.18 10.65 20.49
C VAL A 593 -25.18 12.05 21.11
N THR A 594 -24.19 12.34 21.95
CA THR A 594 -24.02 13.68 22.54
C THR A 594 -23.77 14.72 21.44
N ARG A 595 -22.89 14.43 20.49
CA ARG A 595 -22.54 15.33 19.39
C ARG A 595 -23.70 15.56 18.42
N ALA A 596 -24.50 14.53 18.12
CA ALA A 596 -25.69 14.69 17.28
C ALA A 596 -26.72 15.63 17.91
N ARG A 597 -26.92 15.56 19.24
CA ARG A 597 -27.77 16.52 19.97
C ARG A 597 -27.24 17.95 19.89
N GLU A 598 -25.93 18.14 20.04
CA GLU A 598 -25.30 19.46 19.88
C GLU A 598 -25.50 20.02 18.47
N LEU A 599 -25.27 19.21 17.43
CA LEU A 599 -25.47 19.61 16.04
C LEU A 599 -26.93 19.91 15.72
N ASN A 600 -27.85 19.10 16.26
CA ASN A 600 -29.29 19.34 16.16
C ASN A 600 -29.70 20.65 16.86
N GLN A 601 -29.06 21.04 17.97
CA GLN A 601 -29.31 22.35 18.58
C GLN A 601 -28.69 23.50 17.79
N LEU A 602 -27.50 23.30 17.21
CA LEU A 602 -26.73 24.31 16.50
C LEU A 602 -27.30 24.64 15.12
N LEU A 603 -27.59 23.61 14.32
CA LEU A 603 -28.14 23.71 12.96
C LEU A 603 -29.67 23.83 12.98
N GLY A 604 -30.25 23.72 14.17
CA GLY A 604 -31.63 23.94 14.52
C GLY A 604 -32.41 22.63 14.65
N PRO A 605 -33.24 22.48 15.69
CA PRO A 605 -33.81 21.18 16.02
C PRO A 605 -34.60 20.63 14.84
N LYS A 606 -34.40 19.35 14.53
CA LYS A 606 -35.09 18.62 13.47
C LYS A 606 -36.59 18.92 13.49
N ALA A 607 -37.14 19.26 12.33
CA ALA A 607 -38.53 19.67 12.13
C ALA A 607 -38.97 20.95 12.89
N SER A 608 -38.03 21.82 13.31
CA SER A 608 -38.32 23.13 13.91
C SER A 608 -38.32 24.26 12.89
N GLY A 609 -39.12 25.29 13.11
CA GLY A 609 -39.04 26.56 12.37
C GLY A 609 -37.73 27.31 12.57
N GLN A 610 -36.93 26.95 13.58
CA GLN A 610 -35.59 27.47 13.87
C GLN A 610 -34.47 26.72 13.13
N ALA A 611 -34.78 25.66 12.39
CA ALA A 611 -33.83 24.95 11.54
C ALA A 611 -33.22 25.86 10.48
N PHE A 612 -31.94 25.65 10.17
CA PHE A 612 -31.28 26.25 9.02
C PHE A 612 -32.10 25.96 7.75
N ASP A 613 -32.21 26.96 6.87
CA ASP A 613 -32.95 26.81 5.62
C ASP A 613 -32.32 25.75 4.73
N PHE A 614 -30.98 25.68 4.72
CA PHE A 614 -30.24 24.71 3.95
C PHE A 614 -28.96 24.23 4.65
N VAL A 615 -28.65 22.93 4.53
CA VAL A 615 -27.36 22.32 4.93
C VAL A 615 -26.77 21.54 3.75
N LEU A 616 -25.47 21.75 3.53
CA LEU A 616 -24.67 20.99 2.59
C LEU A 616 -23.66 20.15 3.38
N ASP A 617 -23.81 18.82 3.33
CA ASP A 617 -22.96 17.88 4.05
C ASP A 617 -21.92 17.27 3.11
N LEU A 618 -20.64 17.44 3.42
CA LEU A 618 -19.54 17.16 2.50
C LEU A 618 -18.80 15.90 2.91
N HIS A 619 -18.81 14.89 2.03
CA HIS A 619 -18.16 13.61 2.22
C HIS A 619 -17.13 13.32 1.14
N ASN A 620 -15.98 12.78 1.54
CA ASN A 620 -15.15 11.97 0.67
C ASN A 620 -15.34 10.49 1.03
N THR A 621 -15.42 9.64 0.03
CA THR A 621 -15.69 8.21 0.24
C THR A 621 -14.64 7.35 -0.43
N THR A 622 -14.33 6.21 0.18
CA THR A 622 -13.55 5.15 -0.45
C THR A 622 -14.36 4.39 -1.50
N ALA A 623 -15.68 4.57 -1.53
CA ALA A 623 -16.56 4.00 -2.53
C ALA A 623 -16.36 4.59 -3.93
N SER A 624 -16.66 3.78 -4.94
CA SER A 624 -16.56 4.16 -6.34
C SER A 624 -17.86 4.81 -6.85
N THR A 625 -18.59 5.47 -5.96
CA THR A 625 -19.88 6.16 -6.25
C THR A 625 -19.73 7.37 -7.19
N GLY A 626 -18.49 7.83 -7.42
CA GLY A 626 -18.20 8.96 -8.30
C GLY A 626 -18.61 10.29 -7.66
N THR A 627 -19.27 11.16 -8.42
CA THR A 627 -19.94 12.34 -7.86
C THR A 627 -21.39 11.95 -7.54
N CYS A 628 -21.70 11.75 -6.26
CA CYS A 628 -23.03 11.36 -5.80
C CYS A 628 -23.70 12.49 -5.01
N LEU A 629 -24.92 12.86 -5.41
CA LEU A 629 -25.77 13.85 -4.76
C LEU A 629 -26.80 13.11 -3.90
N ILE A 630 -26.63 13.15 -2.58
CA ILE A 630 -27.43 12.37 -1.63
C ILE A 630 -28.54 13.25 -1.08
N ALA A 631 -29.79 12.93 -1.40
CA ALA A 631 -30.96 13.60 -0.85
C ALA A 631 -31.81 12.63 -0.03
N GLU A 632 -32.61 13.17 0.88
CA GLU A 632 -33.55 12.38 1.68
C GLU A 632 -34.64 11.77 0.79
N SER A 633 -35.40 12.61 0.10
CA SER A 633 -36.51 12.17 -0.73
C SER A 633 -36.75 13.07 -1.95
N ALA A 634 -37.49 12.54 -2.92
CA ALA A 634 -37.93 13.28 -4.11
C ALA A 634 -38.86 14.46 -3.80
N HIS A 635 -39.43 14.53 -2.59
CA HIS A 635 -40.36 15.59 -2.19
C HIS A 635 -39.68 16.90 -1.80
N ASN A 636 -38.36 16.89 -1.56
CA ASN A 636 -37.62 18.11 -1.32
C ASN A 636 -37.36 18.85 -2.63
N VAL A 637 -38.35 19.64 -3.06
CA VAL A 637 -38.31 20.40 -4.32
C VAL A 637 -37.05 21.27 -4.40
N PHE A 638 -36.67 21.95 -3.33
CA PHE A 638 -35.46 22.79 -3.31
C PHE A 638 -34.19 21.98 -3.58
N ALA A 639 -34.01 20.85 -2.88
CA ALA A 639 -32.85 19.97 -3.08
C ALA A 639 -32.83 19.37 -4.49
N MET A 640 -33.99 19.03 -5.07
CA MET A 640 -34.06 18.51 -6.44
C MET A 640 -33.66 19.57 -7.47
N HIS A 641 -34.11 20.82 -7.31
CA HIS A 641 -33.67 21.93 -8.17
C HIS A 641 -32.18 22.21 -8.05
N LEU A 642 -31.63 22.14 -6.83
CA LEU A 642 -30.19 22.23 -6.61
C LEU A 642 -29.45 21.08 -7.29
N CYS A 643 -29.90 19.83 -7.15
CA CYS A 643 -29.30 18.68 -7.83
C CYS A 643 -29.28 18.89 -9.35
N ARG A 644 -30.39 19.37 -9.93
CA ARG A 644 -30.47 19.70 -11.36
C ARG A 644 -29.49 20.80 -11.74
N HIS A 645 -29.36 21.84 -10.93
CA HIS A 645 -28.40 22.92 -11.18
C HIS A 645 -26.97 22.38 -11.20
N LEU A 646 -26.59 21.56 -10.21
CA LEU A 646 -25.26 20.93 -10.14
C LEU A 646 -24.99 20.00 -11.33
N GLN A 647 -25.97 19.22 -11.78
CA GLN A 647 -25.88 18.39 -12.98
C GLN A 647 -25.62 19.23 -14.24
N LEU A 648 -26.31 20.36 -14.39
CA LEU A 648 -26.16 21.24 -15.55
C LEU A 648 -24.81 21.97 -15.59
N GLN A 649 -24.24 22.29 -14.42
CA GLN A 649 -22.91 22.91 -14.30
C GLN A 649 -21.76 21.91 -14.49
N SER A 650 -22.05 20.61 -14.45
CA SER A 650 -21.07 19.53 -14.59
C SER A 650 -21.47 18.50 -15.65
N PRO A 651 -21.71 18.91 -16.93
CA PRO A 651 -22.26 18.02 -17.95
C PRO A 651 -21.31 16.90 -18.37
N GLU A 652 -20.00 17.10 -18.17
CA GLU A 652 -18.93 16.14 -18.47
C GLU A 652 -18.93 14.92 -17.51
N LEU A 653 -19.77 14.92 -16.48
CA LEU A 653 -19.69 13.97 -15.36
C LEU A 653 -21.06 13.41 -14.98
N PRO A 654 -21.17 12.10 -14.70
CA PRO A 654 -22.38 11.50 -14.18
C PRO A 654 -22.59 11.91 -12.71
N CYS A 655 -23.17 13.09 -12.48
CA CYS A 655 -23.64 13.53 -11.16
C CYS A 655 -24.96 12.82 -10.84
N ARG A 656 -24.88 11.65 -10.21
CA ARG A 656 -26.04 10.80 -9.90
C ARG A 656 -26.76 11.30 -8.66
N VAL A 657 -28.10 11.22 -8.65
CA VAL A 657 -28.93 11.56 -7.49
C VAL A 657 -29.31 10.28 -6.77
N PHE A 658 -28.96 10.19 -5.50
CA PHE A 658 -29.27 9.06 -4.62
C PHE A 658 -30.26 9.50 -3.53
N LEU A 659 -31.46 8.92 -3.55
CA LEU A 659 -32.48 9.09 -2.53
C LEU A 659 -32.29 8.02 -1.46
N TYR A 660 -31.70 8.41 -0.34
CA TYR A 660 -31.19 7.48 0.66
C TYR A 660 -32.27 6.97 1.64
N GLN A 661 -33.31 7.76 1.88
CA GLN A 661 -34.37 7.42 2.84
C GLN A 661 -35.10 6.15 2.43
N LEU A 662 -35.16 5.17 3.34
CA LEU A 662 -35.99 3.98 3.17
C LEU A 662 -37.47 4.35 3.30
N PRO A 663 -38.37 3.78 2.47
CA PRO A 663 -39.80 4.06 2.56
C PRO A 663 -40.37 3.83 3.97
N GLY A 664 -40.93 4.88 4.58
CA GLY A 664 -41.55 4.81 5.91
C GLY A 664 -40.58 4.91 7.09
N GLU A 665 -39.28 5.08 6.85
CA GLU A 665 -38.28 5.26 7.89
C GLU A 665 -37.87 6.74 8.08
N GLU A 666 -37.43 7.08 9.28
CA GLU A 666 -36.88 8.39 9.59
C GLU A 666 -35.43 8.51 9.07
N THR A 667 -35.11 9.60 8.39
CA THR A 667 -33.73 9.90 7.97
C THR A 667 -32.85 10.21 9.18
N TYR A 668 -31.69 9.58 9.28
CA TYR A 668 -30.83 9.65 10.46
C TYR A 668 -29.53 10.44 10.28
N SER A 669 -29.36 11.16 9.16
CA SER A 669 -28.14 11.92 8.83
C SER A 669 -28.18 13.37 9.32
N VAL A 670 -27.02 14.04 9.37
CA VAL A 670 -26.92 15.46 9.74
C VAL A 670 -27.77 16.37 8.84
N ASN A 671 -27.92 16.04 7.56
CA ASN A 671 -28.76 16.79 6.61
C ASN A 671 -30.22 16.89 7.05
N SER A 672 -30.70 15.91 7.82
CA SER A 672 -32.10 15.83 8.24
C SER A 672 -32.50 16.87 9.29
N VAL A 673 -31.55 17.58 9.90
CA VAL A 673 -31.86 18.61 10.92
C VAL A 673 -32.22 19.96 10.30
N ALA A 674 -31.89 20.19 9.03
CA ALA A 674 -32.23 21.41 8.29
C ALA A 674 -33.59 21.30 7.59
N LYS A 675 -34.15 22.44 7.16
CA LYS A 675 -35.38 22.43 6.33
C LYS A 675 -35.14 21.80 4.96
N SER A 676 -33.93 21.97 4.43
CA SER A 676 -33.47 21.31 3.21
C SER A 676 -32.02 20.87 3.38
N GLY A 677 -31.70 19.63 3.01
CA GLY A 677 -30.38 19.06 3.19
C GLY A 677 -29.92 18.32 1.94
N LEU A 678 -28.63 18.43 1.62
CA LEU A 678 -28.02 17.69 0.51
C LEU A 678 -26.62 17.21 0.93
N GLY A 679 -26.36 15.92 0.75
CA GLY A 679 -25.04 15.35 0.85
C GLY A 679 -24.31 15.43 -0.49
N LEU A 680 -23.06 15.86 -0.47
CA LEU A 680 -22.12 15.74 -1.60
C LEU A 680 -21.09 14.69 -1.25
N GLU A 681 -21.15 13.54 -1.91
CA GLU A 681 -20.20 12.45 -1.71
C GLU A 681 -19.34 12.27 -2.96
N LEU A 682 -18.01 12.37 -2.78
CA LEU A 682 -17.03 12.22 -3.86
C LEU A 682 -16.07 11.06 -3.57
N GLY A 683 -16.01 10.11 -4.50
CA GLY A 683 -15.09 8.99 -4.44
C GLY A 683 -14.67 8.46 -5.82
N PRO A 684 -13.71 7.52 -5.87
CA PRO A 684 -13.02 6.93 -4.71
C PRO A 684 -11.84 7.78 -4.22
N GLN A 685 -11.79 8.00 -2.90
CA GLN A 685 -10.70 8.65 -2.16
C GLN A 685 -10.04 7.62 -1.24
N PRO A 686 -8.78 7.23 -1.49
CA PRO A 686 -8.04 6.36 -0.57
C PRO A 686 -7.94 6.97 0.83
N GLN A 687 -8.03 6.13 1.87
CA GLN A 687 -7.93 6.55 3.27
C GLN A 687 -6.58 7.23 3.54
N GLY A 688 -6.60 8.34 4.30
CA GLY A 688 -5.40 9.09 4.64
C GLY A 688 -4.75 9.84 3.48
N VAL A 689 -5.36 9.82 2.30
CA VAL A 689 -4.90 10.56 1.12
C VAL A 689 -5.86 11.71 0.86
N LEU A 690 -5.35 12.84 0.35
CA LEU A 690 -6.14 13.93 -0.18
C LEU A 690 -5.90 14.00 -1.70
N ARG A 691 -6.90 13.68 -2.50
CA ARG A 691 -6.83 13.80 -3.96
C ARG A 691 -7.12 15.23 -4.38
N ALA A 692 -6.18 15.85 -5.09
CA ALA A 692 -6.31 17.22 -5.54
C ALA A 692 -7.49 17.41 -6.50
N ASP A 693 -7.75 16.45 -7.40
CA ASP A 693 -8.86 16.48 -8.34
C ASP A 693 -10.23 16.40 -7.66
N LEU A 694 -10.37 15.54 -6.64
CA LEU A 694 -11.60 15.47 -5.84
C LEU A 694 -11.82 16.73 -5.01
N LEU A 695 -10.75 17.30 -4.44
CA LEU A 695 -10.83 18.56 -3.69
C LEU A 695 -11.26 19.73 -4.59
N VAL A 696 -10.64 19.87 -5.77
CA VAL A 696 -11.01 20.91 -6.75
C VAL A 696 -12.46 20.76 -7.18
N ARG A 697 -12.89 19.52 -7.42
CA ARG A 697 -14.28 19.21 -7.78
C ARG A 697 -15.26 19.54 -6.66
N MET A 698 -14.94 19.16 -5.43
CA MET A 698 -15.76 19.51 -4.26
C MET A 698 -15.92 21.03 -4.16
N ARG A 699 -14.83 21.79 -4.32
CA ARG A 699 -14.89 23.26 -4.33
C ARG A 699 -15.80 23.80 -5.43
N ALA A 700 -15.73 23.25 -6.64
CA ALA A 700 -16.58 23.67 -7.75
C ALA A 700 -18.07 23.38 -7.49
N LEU A 701 -18.39 22.20 -6.95
CA LEU A 701 -19.77 21.83 -6.59
C LEU A 701 -20.33 22.71 -5.47
N VAL A 702 -19.52 23.00 -4.44
CA VAL A 702 -19.90 23.93 -3.37
C VAL A 702 -20.15 25.32 -3.93
N ALA A 703 -19.27 25.84 -4.80
CA ALA A 703 -19.47 27.15 -5.43
C ALA A 703 -20.77 27.20 -6.25
N ALA A 704 -21.03 26.20 -7.09
CA ALA A 704 -22.27 26.11 -7.86
C ALA A 704 -23.53 25.99 -6.98
N ALA A 705 -23.43 25.33 -5.82
CA ALA A 705 -24.52 25.28 -4.86
C ALA A 705 -24.81 26.65 -4.23
N LEU A 706 -23.76 27.40 -3.89
CA LEU A 706 -23.90 28.77 -3.36
C LEU A 706 -24.50 29.71 -4.42
N ASP A 707 -24.10 29.58 -5.68
CA ASP A 707 -24.65 30.34 -6.81
C ASP A 707 -26.14 30.04 -7.01
N PHE A 708 -26.56 28.78 -6.91
CA PHE A 708 -27.97 28.41 -6.96
C PHE A 708 -28.79 29.10 -5.86
N ILE A 709 -28.29 29.09 -4.61
CA ILE A 709 -28.96 29.75 -3.47
C ILE A 709 -29.04 31.26 -3.70
N GLN A 710 -27.97 31.86 -4.22
CA GLN A 710 -27.94 33.29 -4.57
C GLN A 710 -28.98 33.64 -5.64
N LEU A 711 -29.10 32.82 -6.69
CA LEU A 711 -30.11 33.00 -7.74
C LEU A 711 -31.53 32.88 -7.20
N PHE A 712 -31.78 31.88 -6.35
CA PHE A 712 -33.06 31.69 -5.69
C PHE A 712 -33.44 32.92 -4.83
N ASN A 713 -32.50 33.42 -4.03
CA ASN A 713 -32.71 34.60 -3.19
C ASN A 713 -32.92 35.90 -3.99
N GLN A 714 -32.44 35.96 -5.22
CA GLN A 714 -32.69 37.06 -6.17
C GLN A 714 -34.08 36.99 -6.83
N GLY A 715 -34.91 36.01 -6.48
CA GLY A 715 -36.25 35.83 -7.04
C GLY A 715 -36.25 35.10 -8.38
N THR A 716 -35.18 34.38 -8.72
CA THR A 716 -35.14 33.53 -9.92
C THR A 716 -36.16 32.40 -9.77
N ALA A 717 -37.07 32.28 -10.74
CA ALA A 717 -37.98 31.15 -10.82
C ALA A 717 -37.33 29.99 -11.60
N PHE A 718 -37.46 28.77 -11.08
CA PHE A 718 -36.92 27.57 -11.73
C PHE A 718 -38.07 26.70 -12.26
N PRO A 719 -38.08 26.36 -13.56
CA PRO A 719 -39.18 25.64 -14.19
C PRO A 719 -39.24 24.16 -13.73
N ALA A 720 -40.41 23.54 -13.86
CA ALA A 720 -40.56 22.10 -13.63
C ALA A 720 -39.72 21.28 -14.61
N PHE A 721 -39.24 20.12 -14.18
CA PHE A 721 -38.42 19.22 -14.99
C PHE A 721 -38.58 17.75 -14.56
N GLU A 722 -38.23 16.82 -15.45
CA GLU A 722 -38.11 15.41 -15.10
C GLU A 722 -36.71 15.09 -14.57
N MET A 723 -36.64 14.33 -13.49
CA MET A 723 -35.40 13.90 -12.86
C MET A 723 -35.31 12.38 -12.80
N GLU A 724 -34.12 11.87 -13.06
CA GLU A 724 -33.75 10.49 -12.79
C GLU A 724 -32.98 10.41 -11.47
N ALA A 725 -33.37 9.47 -10.60
CA ALA A 725 -32.67 9.20 -9.36
C ALA A 725 -32.67 7.70 -9.03
N TYR A 726 -31.76 7.31 -8.13
CA TYR A 726 -31.67 5.98 -7.56
C TYR A 726 -32.26 6.03 -6.15
N ARG A 727 -33.28 5.23 -5.86
CA ARG A 727 -33.93 5.19 -4.54
C ARG A 727 -33.54 3.93 -3.79
N ASN A 728 -33.07 4.08 -2.57
CA ASN A 728 -32.79 2.97 -1.67
C ASN A 728 -34.05 2.13 -1.39
N VAL A 729 -33.94 0.81 -1.54
CA VAL A 729 -35.05 -0.11 -1.26
C VAL A 729 -34.72 -1.13 -0.17
N SER A 730 -33.45 -1.54 -0.06
CA SER A 730 -32.99 -2.55 0.89
C SER A 730 -31.46 -2.58 0.97
N SER A 731 -30.94 -3.33 1.92
CA SER A 731 -29.52 -3.64 2.07
C SER A 731 -29.27 -5.14 1.94
N VAL A 732 -28.14 -5.52 1.36
CA VAL A 732 -27.70 -6.91 1.26
C VAL A 732 -26.52 -7.12 2.19
N ASP A 733 -26.61 -8.16 3.02
CA ASP A 733 -25.54 -8.53 3.92
C ASP A 733 -24.48 -9.42 3.24
N PHE A 734 -23.24 -9.34 3.72
CA PHE A 734 -22.20 -10.29 3.39
C PHE A 734 -22.62 -11.71 3.80
N PRO A 735 -22.29 -12.72 2.98
CA PRO A 735 -22.51 -14.11 3.37
C PRO A 735 -21.64 -14.43 4.59
N ARG A 736 -22.22 -15.12 5.57
CA ARG A 736 -21.56 -15.49 6.83
C ARG A 736 -21.66 -16.99 7.12
N THR A 737 -20.69 -17.52 7.87
CA THR A 737 -20.70 -18.87 8.42
C THR A 737 -21.67 -18.97 9.59
N GLU A 738 -21.95 -20.19 10.06
CA GLU A 738 -22.77 -20.42 11.27
C GLU A 738 -22.16 -19.77 12.53
N THR A 739 -20.85 -19.57 12.57
CA THR A 739 -20.13 -18.88 13.65
C THR A 739 -20.16 -17.35 13.54
N GLY A 740 -20.75 -16.81 12.47
CA GLY A 740 -20.86 -15.38 12.20
C GLY A 740 -19.69 -14.77 11.43
N ASP A 741 -18.68 -15.56 11.05
CA ASP A 741 -17.53 -15.11 10.26
C ASP A 741 -17.91 -14.88 8.81
N LEU A 742 -17.16 -14.04 8.07
CA LEU A 742 -17.39 -13.87 6.63
C LEU A 742 -17.15 -15.18 5.89
N ALA A 743 -18.08 -15.53 5.00
CA ALA A 743 -18.01 -16.75 4.19
C ALA A 743 -17.69 -16.47 2.71
N GLY A 744 -17.64 -15.19 2.32
CA GLY A 744 -17.35 -14.76 0.95
C GLY A 744 -17.19 -13.24 0.83
N THR A 745 -16.86 -12.80 -0.38
CA THR A 745 -16.68 -11.38 -0.74
C THR A 745 -17.68 -10.96 -1.81
N VAL A 746 -17.91 -9.65 -1.95
CA VAL A 746 -18.62 -9.11 -3.12
C VAL A 746 -17.95 -9.64 -4.39
N HIS A 747 -18.77 -10.14 -5.31
CA HIS A 747 -18.28 -10.79 -6.52
C HIS A 747 -17.44 -9.80 -7.36
N PRO A 748 -16.27 -10.20 -7.90
CA PRO A 748 -15.38 -9.28 -8.63
C PRO A 748 -16.05 -8.53 -9.80
N GLN A 749 -17.08 -9.11 -10.42
CA GLN A 749 -17.81 -8.44 -11.51
C GLN A 749 -18.63 -7.23 -11.06
N LEU A 750 -18.92 -7.11 -9.77
CA LEU A 750 -19.68 -5.99 -9.22
C LEU A 750 -18.79 -4.92 -8.58
N GLN A 751 -17.50 -5.21 -8.38
CA GLN A 751 -16.56 -4.25 -7.81
C GLN A 751 -16.45 -3.02 -8.73
N ASP A 752 -16.55 -1.83 -8.13
CA ASP A 752 -16.50 -0.53 -8.82
C ASP A 752 -17.61 -0.30 -9.87
N ARG A 753 -18.71 -1.06 -9.78
CA ARG A 753 -19.89 -0.95 -10.67
C ARG A 753 -21.09 -0.34 -9.95
N ASP A 754 -20.86 0.65 -9.10
CA ASP A 754 -21.90 1.42 -8.43
C ASP A 754 -22.90 1.99 -9.45
N PHE A 755 -24.19 1.86 -9.15
CA PHE A 755 -25.30 2.31 -9.99
C PHE A 755 -25.42 1.64 -11.37
N GLU A 756 -24.69 0.55 -11.62
CA GLU A 756 -24.88 -0.27 -12.83
C GLU A 756 -25.99 -1.32 -12.62
N PRO A 757 -26.71 -1.76 -13.66
CA PRO A 757 -27.84 -2.67 -13.50
C PRO A 757 -27.40 -4.09 -13.08
N LEU A 758 -27.93 -4.57 -11.96
CA LEU A 758 -27.83 -5.95 -11.45
C LEU A 758 -29.14 -6.70 -11.71
N ARG A 759 -29.09 -7.72 -12.56
CA ARG A 759 -30.25 -8.53 -12.97
C ARG A 759 -30.37 -9.82 -12.15
N PRO A 760 -31.58 -10.37 -11.98
CA PRO A 760 -31.77 -11.67 -11.36
C PRO A 760 -30.88 -12.74 -12.01
N GLY A 761 -30.23 -13.56 -11.19
CA GLY A 761 -29.28 -14.59 -11.62
C GLY A 761 -27.83 -14.10 -11.84
N ALA A 762 -27.54 -12.80 -11.73
CA ALA A 762 -26.16 -12.30 -11.76
C ALA A 762 -25.41 -12.64 -10.46
N PRO A 763 -24.11 -12.95 -10.50
CA PRO A 763 -23.35 -13.29 -9.30
C PRO A 763 -23.11 -12.06 -8.42
N ILE A 764 -23.47 -12.16 -7.13
CA ILE A 764 -23.34 -11.07 -6.14
C ILE A 764 -22.25 -11.33 -5.11
N PHE A 765 -21.98 -12.59 -4.79
CA PHE A 765 -20.87 -12.96 -3.91
C PHE A 765 -20.05 -14.10 -4.51
N GLN A 766 -18.75 -14.08 -4.21
CA GLN A 766 -17.88 -15.24 -4.36
C GLN A 766 -17.55 -15.75 -2.95
N MET A 767 -18.02 -16.96 -2.62
CA MET A 767 -17.69 -17.62 -1.37
C MET A 767 -16.19 -17.96 -1.34
N PHE A 768 -15.59 -18.02 -0.15
CA PHE A 768 -14.18 -18.43 -0.02
C PHE A 768 -13.91 -19.87 -0.46
N SER A 769 -14.96 -20.68 -0.60
CA SER A 769 -14.92 -21.99 -1.24
C SER A 769 -14.81 -21.95 -2.77
N GLY A 770 -14.89 -20.76 -3.38
CA GLY A 770 -14.92 -20.56 -4.83
C GLY A 770 -16.31 -20.65 -5.47
N LYS A 771 -17.37 -20.90 -4.69
CA LYS A 771 -18.76 -20.95 -5.18
C LYS A 771 -19.35 -19.55 -5.32
N ASP A 772 -20.03 -19.29 -6.44
CA ASP A 772 -20.78 -18.05 -6.61
C ASP A 772 -22.16 -18.11 -5.93
N VAL A 773 -22.55 -17.00 -5.33
CA VAL A 773 -23.92 -16.74 -4.85
C VAL A 773 -24.56 -15.77 -5.83
N LEU A 774 -25.73 -16.13 -6.35
CA LEU A 774 -26.44 -15.35 -7.36
C LEU A 774 -27.47 -14.42 -6.71
N TYR A 775 -27.79 -13.35 -7.41
CA TYR A 775 -28.84 -12.43 -7.02
C TYR A 775 -30.22 -13.07 -7.25
N GLU A 776 -30.96 -13.32 -6.18
CA GLU A 776 -32.28 -13.97 -6.21
C GLU A 776 -33.45 -12.97 -6.25
N GLY A 777 -33.20 -11.67 -6.41
CA GLY A 777 -34.27 -10.67 -6.44
C GLY A 777 -35.19 -10.81 -7.66
N GLU A 778 -36.42 -10.29 -7.55
CA GLU A 778 -37.44 -10.42 -8.60
C GLU A 778 -37.28 -9.41 -9.75
N SER A 779 -36.53 -8.33 -9.54
CA SER A 779 -36.38 -7.20 -10.49
C SER A 779 -34.93 -6.73 -10.61
N THR A 780 -34.63 -5.92 -11.64
CA THR A 780 -33.31 -5.29 -11.78
C THR A 780 -33.14 -4.22 -10.72
N VAL A 781 -32.03 -4.28 -9.98
CA VAL A 781 -31.62 -3.26 -9.02
C VAL A 781 -30.30 -2.63 -9.43
N TYR A 782 -29.92 -1.56 -8.77
CA TYR A 782 -28.69 -0.83 -9.01
C TYR A 782 -27.92 -0.80 -7.68
N PRO A 783 -26.88 -1.63 -7.50
CA PRO A 783 -26.18 -1.73 -6.24
C PRO A 783 -25.35 -0.46 -6.00
N VAL A 784 -25.30 -0.03 -4.74
CA VAL A 784 -24.44 1.04 -4.26
C VAL A 784 -23.53 0.44 -3.21
N PHE A 785 -22.25 0.30 -3.55
CA PHE A 785 -21.24 -0.32 -2.71
C PHE A 785 -20.72 0.71 -1.74
N ILE A 786 -21.12 0.58 -0.48
CA ILE A 786 -20.58 1.42 0.57
C ILE A 786 -19.25 0.80 1.01
N ASN A 787 -18.19 0.99 0.21
CA ASN A 787 -16.84 0.47 0.49
C ASN A 787 -16.15 1.22 1.65
N GLU A 788 -16.87 1.53 2.72
CA GLU A 788 -16.25 1.97 3.95
C GLU A 788 -15.86 0.71 4.73
N ALA A 789 -14.62 0.64 5.20
CA ALA A 789 -14.14 -0.44 6.06
C ALA A 789 -15.07 -0.73 7.26
N ALA A 790 -15.93 0.23 7.63
CA ALA A 790 -16.94 0.12 8.68
C ALA A 790 -18.11 -0.82 8.41
N TYR A 791 -18.41 -1.21 7.17
CA TYR A 791 -19.53 -2.11 6.91
C TYR A 791 -19.17 -3.59 6.94
N TYR A 792 -17.88 -3.94 6.84
CA TYR A 792 -17.43 -5.31 7.15
C TYR A 792 -17.77 -5.70 8.59
N GLU A 793 -17.67 -4.76 9.53
CA GLU A 793 -18.08 -4.95 10.93
C GLU A 793 -19.59 -5.06 11.10
N LYS A 794 -20.38 -4.37 10.28
CA LYS A 794 -21.86 -4.43 10.31
C LYS A 794 -22.47 -5.57 9.50
N GLY A 795 -21.67 -6.18 8.63
CA GLY A 795 -22.13 -7.25 7.76
C GLY A 795 -22.91 -6.81 6.54
N ILE A 796 -22.98 -5.52 6.20
CA ILE A 796 -23.67 -5.06 4.99
C ILE A 796 -22.67 -5.01 3.84
N ALA A 797 -22.99 -5.63 2.71
CA ALA A 797 -22.17 -5.64 1.50
C ALA A 797 -22.47 -4.47 0.57
N PHE A 798 -23.75 -4.21 0.28
CA PHE A 798 -24.18 -3.10 -0.58
C PHE A 798 -25.65 -2.74 -0.34
N LEU A 799 -26.03 -1.52 -0.71
CA LEU A 799 -27.45 -1.13 -0.79
C LEU A 799 -28.02 -1.49 -2.16
N GLN A 800 -29.27 -1.90 -2.19
CA GLN A 800 -30.04 -2.08 -3.41
C GLN A 800 -30.84 -0.81 -3.67
N THR A 801 -30.75 -0.33 -4.91
CA THR A 801 -31.54 0.83 -5.32
C THR A 801 -32.36 0.53 -6.56
N GLU A 802 -33.50 1.20 -6.67
CA GLU A 802 -34.32 1.24 -7.87
C GLU A 802 -34.09 2.55 -8.61
N LYS A 803 -33.95 2.46 -9.93
CA LYS A 803 -33.87 3.64 -10.79
C LYS A 803 -35.27 4.13 -11.11
N LEU A 804 -35.58 5.38 -10.79
CA LEU A 804 -36.87 6.01 -11.06
C LEU A 804 -36.72 7.32 -11.83
N THR A 805 -37.75 7.63 -12.61
CA THR A 805 -37.95 8.95 -13.22
C THR A 805 -39.19 9.58 -12.62
N PHE A 806 -39.11 10.84 -12.21
CA PHE A 806 -40.23 11.56 -11.60
C PHE A 806 -40.20 13.05 -11.95
N SER A 807 -41.39 13.66 -11.89
CA SER A 807 -41.56 15.08 -12.14
C SER A 807 -41.24 15.90 -10.90
N VAL A 808 -40.35 16.88 -11.06
CA VAL A 808 -40.02 17.88 -10.05
C VAL A 808 -40.84 19.15 -10.35
N PRO A 809 -41.74 19.59 -9.46
CA PRO A 809 -42.52 20.81 -9.64
C PRO A 809 -41.64 22.05 -9.80
N ALA A 810 -42.18 23.11 -10.38
CA ALA A 810 -41.50 24.40 -10.47
C ALA A 810 -41.21 24.96 -9.06
N LEU A 811 -40.04 25.57 -8.89
CA LEU A 811 -39.66 26.30 -7.67
C LEU A 811 -39.87 27.80 -7.93
N PRO A 812 -40.91 28.42 -7.35
CA PRO A 812 -41.18 29.84 -7.56
C PRO A 812 -40.08 30.69 -6.93
N GLY A 813 -39.76 31.82 -7.57
CA GLY A 813 -38.87 32.82 -6.98
C GLY A 813 -39.48 33.42 -5.72
N LEU A 814 -38.64 33.80 -4.75
CA LEU A 814 -39.11 34.52 -3.56
C LEU A 814 -39.83 35.80 -3.97
N ALA A 815 -41.08 35.97 -3.53
CA ALA A 815 -41.78 37.23 -3.71
C ALA A 815 -41.05 38.33 -2.92
N PRO A 816 -40.91 39.57 -3.45
CA PRO A 816 -40.37 40.67 -2.67
C PRO A 816 -41.21 40.83 -1.40
N ALA A 817 -40.55 40.86 -0.24
CA ALA A 817 -41.23 41.10 1.03
C ALA A 817 -42.06 42.39 0.92
N PRO A 818 -43.32 42.43 1.39
CA PRO A 818 -44.08 43.67 1.40
C PRO A 818 -43.28 44.71 2.18
N SER A 819 -43.06 45.88 1.57
CA SER A 819 -42.45 47.02 2.26
C SER A 819 -43.16 47.21 3.61
N PRO A 820 -42.42 47.48 4.70
CA PRO A 820 -43.04 47.88 5.95
C PRO A 820 -43.97 49.06 5.64
N ALA A 821 -45.25 48.94 5.99
CA ALA A 821 -46.18 50.06 5.88
C ALA A 821 -45.61 51.24 6.71
N PRO A 822 -45.75 52.49 6.22
CA PRO A 822 -45.07 53.66 6.76
C PRO A 822 -45.40 53.95 8.23
#